data_AF-A0A0L0G778-F1
#
_entry.id   AF-A0A0L0G778-F1
#
_cell.length_a   1.000
_cell.length_b   1.000
_cell.length_c   1.000
_cell.angle_alpha   90.00
_cell.angle_beta   90.00
_cell.angle_gamma   90.00
#
_symmetry.space_group_name_H-M   'P 1'
#
loop_
_entity.id
_entity.type
_entity.pdbx_description
1 polymer ?
#
loop_
_entity_poly.entity_id
_entity_poly.type
_entity_poly.pdbx_seq_one_letter_code
_entity_poly.pdbx_strand_id
1 'polypeptide(L)'
;MASTNLIVDISGANPEIVLLVAHYDTIGADKGSEGATDNGAGTSGLLALAQALTTAETIPYSIRLLWTGAEENGLNGALDYVAQGLTNGALDNVKAVINFDTVGGGDFLYVHSAHEDYSEYESRCKKLGLTNETYNFDPIVRDQLLQASENTEGIEHVFIIHPDFPGYPTGQTGSWSDHSPFACAGIPIGYVETTNFNIDGQSHYDGYSQTVNPMMWDCFNETTVSACNRTSETKWGKIWHTEFDRLDVLEEAFPGRVQEQLGDTVDSVLTFLINGTFMDSIVASPLSATNGIDGTTAATEGSYDIVAYAYLTALTDEANEGLGARVTNTEQEVAAKEFLTSTLTDLGYEVLAIQAKLLPVLPRFAAVTAVDFTYNKTTDDVTTTMASTNLIVDIPGANPEIVLLVAHYDTTGADKGSEGATDNHVDHNDALLVKLQINVSDIQDGFYLTIVLIPVLIPHSAVVDIFSGAGSAGLLTLAQAVKATASIPYTIRLLWTGAEENGLNGALDYVASGLTNGDLDNVKAVINFDTVGGGDFLYVHSAHEDYSEYESRCAKLGLTNATYTFDPIVRDQLLEASASTESVEHIFIIHPDFPGYPMGQTGSWSDHSPFACAGIPIGYVETTNFNIDGLSHYDGYSQTVNPMMWDCFNETTVSACNRTSETKWGKIWHTEFDRLDVLEEAFPGRVQEQLGDTVDSVITFLTGDFMDAVVAAEVSKNTVVADTSMDTASEAEVDTDFASATDIDAVTDNVESTAVVDTDAADDTDMPAATDTDAVTDLVVDTDAADDTDPVIDTIPVATDTETAAIPDVESEEDADTTAEANTGEPADTEGGDSGGLSTGGIIGIIAAVLVVGGGAAVFFIYRKKQKRSYTTESTTNL
;
A
#
# COMPACT_ATOMS: atom_id res chain seq x y z
N MET A 1 45.75 -12.74 19.08
CA MET A 1 46.38 -11.41 18.93
C MET A 1 45.68 -10.48 19.90
N ALA A 2 45.73 -9.16 19.76
CA ALA A 2 44.92 -8.24 20.56
C ALA A 2 44.63 -6.99 19.72
N SER A 3 43.36 -6.58 19.70
CA SER A 3 42.88 -5.29 19.17
C SER A 3 42.18 -4.53 20.30
N THR A 4 41.70 -3.30 20.08
CA THR A 4 41.07 -2.49 21.13
C THR A 4 40.16 -1.42 20.52
N ASN A 5 38.86 -1.52 20.79
CA ASN A 5 37.91 -0.49 20.38
C ASN A 5 38.27 0.88 20.99
N LEU A 6 38.21 1.94 20.18
CA LEU A 6 38.41 3.32 20.63
C LEU A 6 37.05 4.02 20.69
N ILE A 7 36.76 4.68 21.82
CA ILE A 7 35.46 5.33 22.07
C ILE A 7 35.70 6.81 22.39
N VAL A 8 34.95 7.69 21.74
CA VAL A 8 34.91 9.13 22.04
C VAL A 8 33.45 9.54 22.24
N ASP A 9 33.13 10.04 23.42
CA ASP A 9 31.82 10.63 23.73
C ASP A 9 31.86 12.15 23.53
N ILE A 10 30.88 12.70 22.80
CA ILE A 10 30.63 14.13 22.62
C ILE A 10 29.24 14.41 23.20
N SER A 11 29.14 15.29 24.19
CA SER A 11 27.87 15.57 24.88
C SER A 11 27.02 16.58 24.11
N GLY A 12 25.80 16.19 23.76
CA GLY A 12 24.76 17.06 23.21
C GLY A 12 23.87 17.67 24.29
N ALA A 13 22.74 18.25 23.88
CA ALA A 13 21.71 18.75 24.79
C ALA A 13 20.88 17.62 25.42
N ASN A 14 20.56 16.58 24.64
CA ASN A 14 19.94 15.34 25.10
C ASN A 14 21.04 14.29 25.46
N PRO A 15 20.96 13.59 26.61
CA PRO A 15 21.86 12.47 26.96
C PRO A 15 21.65 11.16 26.18
N GLU A 16 20.67 11.10 25.29
CA GLU A 16 20.49 10.00 24.32
C GLU A 16 21.52 10.11 23.19
N ILE A 17 21.90 8.95 22.63
CA ILE A 17 23.15 8.77 21.88
C ILE A 17 22.90 8.31 20.45
N VAL A 18 23.42 9.07 19.49
CA VAL A 18 23.76 8.58 18.15
C VAL A 18 25.13 7.91 18.22
N LEU A 19 25.24 6.66 17.79
CA LEU A 19 26.51 5.94 17.76
C LEU A 19 26.99 5.81 16.31
N LEU A 20 28.15 6.39 16.01
CA LEU A 20 28.82 6.22 14.73
C LEU A 20 29.91 5.17 14.89
N VAL A 21 29.96 4.20 13.98
CA VAL A 21 30.92 3.09 13.99
C VAL A 21 31.59 2.90 12.64
N ALA A 22 32.89 2.59 12.67
CA ALA A 22 33.69 2.13 11.54
C ALA A 22 34.88 1.32 12.08
N HIS A 23 35.34 0.29 11.38
CA HIS A 23 36.55 -0.40 11.82
C HIS A 23 37.83 0.28 11.35
N TYR A 24 38.93 -0.05 12.03
CA TYR A 24 40.26 0.52 11.75
C TYR A 24 41.34 -0.54 11.44
N ASP A 25 40.96 -1.81 11.31
CA ASP A 25 41.78 -2.88 10.71
C ASP A 25 41.32 -3.24 9.28
N THR A 26 42.10 -4.07 8.59
CA THR A 26 42.01 -4.37 7.15
C THR A 26 42.78 -5.66 6.82
N ILE A 27 42.38 -6.38 5.76
CA ILE A 27 42.95 -7.64 5.27
C ILE A 27 43.40 -7.52 3.79
N GLY A 28 43.97 -8.58 3.23
CA GLY A 28 44.39 -8.59 1.82
C GLY A 28 45.71 -7.87 1.54
N ALA A 29 46.46 -7.47 2.56
CA ALA A 29 47.84 -6.96 2.41
C ALA A 29 48.82 -7.97 1.76
N ASP A 30 48.47 -9.26 1.71
CA ASP A 30 49.18 -10.30 0.94
C ASP A 30 48.80 -10.33 -0.55
N LYS A 31 47.63 -9.78 -0.90
CA LYS A 31 47.15 -9.52 -2.26
C LYS A 31 47.47 -8.10 -2.75
N GLY A 32 47.86 -7.19 -1.85
CA GLY A 32 48.28 -5.82 -2.16
C GLY A 32 47.37 -4.69 -1.65
N SER A 33 46.31 -4.97 -0.88
CA SER A 33 45.51 -3.89 -0.26
C SER A 33 46.34 -3.05 0.71
N GLU A 34 46.04 -1.75 0.75
CA GLU A 34 46.49 -0.80 1.78
C GLU A 34 45.34 -0.34 2.71
N GLY A 35 44.12 -0.87 2.52
CA GLY A 35 42.92 -0.56 3.31
C GLY A 35 42.41 0.87 3.10
N ALA A 36 42.38 1.32 1.83
CA ALA A 36 42.04 2.69 1.47
C ALA A 36 40.53 2.94 1.44
N THR A 37 39.76 2.03 0.82
CA THR A 37 38.30 2.02 0.97
C THR A 37 37.92 1.27 2.25
N ASP A 38 38.57 0.13 2.50
CA ASP A 38 38.20 -0.86 3.51
C ASP A 38 39.24 -0.97 4.66
N ASN A 39 39.07 -0.28 5.79
CA ASN A 39 38.07 0.74 6.09
C ASN A 39 38.76 2.07 6.49
N GLY A 40 39.79 2.43 5.73
CA GLY A 40 40.46 3.73 5.84
C GLY A 40 39.52 4.91 5.55
N ALA A 41 38.51 4.71 4.69
CA ALA A 41 37.49 5.71 4.38
C ALA A 41 36.59 6.00 5.60
N GLY A 42 35.92 4.99 6.18
CA GLY A 42 35.03 5.16 7.33
C GLY A 42 35.79 5.60 8.59
N THR A 43 36.97 5.02 8.85
CA THR A 43 37.86 5.50 9.93
C THR A 43 38.20 6.99 9.79
N SER A 44 38.41 7.47 8.55
CA SER A 44 38.69 8.89 8.28
C SER A 44 37.44 9.77 8.35
N GLY A 45 36.28 9.26 7.94
CA GLY A 45 34.99 9.93 8.06
C GLY A 45 34.62 10.23 9.51
N LEU A 46 34.74 9.25 10.40
CA LEU A 46 34.56 9.45 11.85
C LEU A 46 35.54 10.50 12.41
N LEU A 47 36.78 10.57 11.92
CA LEU A 47 37.76 11.59 12.34
C LEU A 47 37.43 12.99 11.79
N ALA A 48 36.90 13.09 10.58
CA ALA A 48 36.43 14.34 9.99
C ALA A 48 35.20 14.88 10.72
N LEU A 49 34.20 14.02 10.99
CA LEU A 49 33.03 14.34 11.81
C LEU A 49 33.44 14.75 13.24
N ALA A 50 34.37 14.04 13.88
CA ALA A 50 34.94 14.43 15.17
C ALA A 50 35.53 15.85 15.16
N GLN A 51 36.15 16.26 14.05
CA GLN A 51 36.71 17.60 13.89
C GLN A 51 35.61 18.64 13.62
N ALA A 52 34.68 18.37 12.71
CA ALA A 52 33.59 19.29 12.34
C ALA A 52 32.70 19.63 13.55
N LEU A 53 32.34 18.62 14.34
CA LEU A 53 31.55 18.77 15.57
C LEU A 53 32.23 19.67 16.63
N THR A 54 33.55 19.90 16.57
CA THR A 54 34.20 20.88 17.45
C THR A 54 33.86 22.35 17.12
N THR A 55 33.22 22.59 15.97
CA THR A 55 32.84 23.93 15.48
C THR A 55 31.33 24.16 15.41
N ALA A 56 30.50 23.14 15.64
CA ALA A 56 29.05 23.27 15.72
C ALA A 56 28.64 24.15 16.91
N GLU A 57 27.72 25.12 16.71
CA GLU A 57 27.22 25.97 17.79
C GLU A 57 26.27 25.22 18.73
N THR A 58 25.56 24.22 18.20
CA THR A 58 24.62 23.34 18.91
C THR A 58 24.79 21.91 18.45
N ILE A 59 24.74 20.97 19.41
CA ILE A 59 24.67 19.54 19.14
C ILE A 59 23.42 19.02 19.88
N PRO A 60 22.32 18.68 19.19
CA PRO A 60 21.05 18.34 19.83
C PRO A 60 21.13 17.06 20.68
N TYR A 61 21.61 15.96 20.09
CA TYR A 61 21.76 14.66 20.75
C TYR A 61 23.23 14.37 21.11
N SER A 62 23.48 13.51 22.09
CA SER A 62 24.86 13.09 22.37
C SER A 62 25.36 12.16 21.28
N ILE A 63 26.67 12.19 21.03
CA ILE A 63 27.28 11.48 19.90
C ILE A 63 28.42 10.60 20.45
N ARG A 64 28.40 9.31 20.11
CA ARG A 64 29.49 8.38 20.40
C ARG A 64 30.16 7.97 19.11
N LEU A 65 31.45 8.24 18.99
CA LEU A 65 32.27 7.72 17.91
C LEU A 65 32.97 6.44 18.41
N LEU A 66 32.82 5.35 17.69
CA LEU A 66 33.35 4.03 18.01
C LEU A 66 34.21 3.54 16.83
N TRP A 67 35.52 3.50 17.01
CA TRP A 67 36.38 2.76 16.08
C TRP A 67 36.52 1.32 16.59
N THR A 68 35.94 0.37 15.85
CA THR A 68 35.96 -1.07 16.14
C THR A 68 37.25 -1.72 15.66
N GLY A 69 37.73 -2.73 16.41
CA GLY A 69 38.97 -3.43 16.07
C GLY A 69 38.82 -4.95 16.05
N ALA A 70 39.44 -5.60 15.07
CA ALA A 70 39.24 -7.00 14.69
C ALA A 70 37.83 -7.27 14.11
N GLU A 71 37.32 -6.36 13.28
CA GLU A 71 36.17 -6.59 12.38
C GLU A 71 36.52 -7.78 11.47
N GLU A 72 37.59 -7.64 10.70
CA GLU A 72 38.10 -8.51 9.62
C GLU A 72 38.45 -9.95 10.08
N ASN A 73 38.29 -10.21 11.37
CA ASN A 73 38.49 -11.51 12.00
C ASN A 73 37.17 -12.06 12.60
N GLY A 74 36.01 -11.50 12.23
CA GLY A 74 34.66 -11.99 12.54
C GLY A 74 33.74 -11.09 13.39
N LEU A 75 33.80 -9.76 13.25
CA LEU A 75 33.10 -8.74 14.06
C LEU A 75 33.48 -8.70 15.55
N ASN A 76 34.74 -8.99 15.88
CA ASN A 76 35.15 -9.09 17.29
C ASN A 76 35.03 -7.74 18.02
N GLY A 77 35.20 -6.63 17.30
CA GLY A 77 35.05 -5.26 17.81
C GLY A 77 33.64 -4.98 18.29
N ALA A 78 32.65 -4.93 17.38
CA ALA A 78 31.26 -4.66 17.77
C ALA A 78 30.66 -5.76 18.66
N LEU A 79 31.00 -7.04 18.46
CA LEU A 79 30.49 -8.12 19.32
C LEU A 79 30.95 -7.98 20.78
N ASP A 80 32.20 -7.62 21.04
CA ASP A 80 32.70 -7.39 22.42
C ASP A 80 32.09 -6.10 23.02
N TYR A 81 31.96 -5.04 22.22
CA TYR A 81 31.29 -3.80 22.65
C TYR A 81 29.83 -4.05 23.05
N VAL A 82 29.05 -4.71 22.19
CA VAL A 82 27.62 -4.99 22.45
C VAL A 82 27.45 -5.98 23.60
N ALA A 83 28.24 -7.05 23.66
CA ALA A 83 28.17 -8.01 24.78
C ALA A 83 28.48 -7.36 26.14
N GLN A 84 29.44 -6.42 26.19
CA GLN A 84 29.69 -5.62 27.39
C GLN A 84 28.57 -4.62 27.66
N GLY A 85 28.04 -3.96 26.63
CA GLY A 85 26.93 -3.01 26.69
C GLY A 85 25.65 -3.61 27.28
N LEU A 86 25.22 -4.76 26.77
CA LEU A 86 24.10 -5.56 27.28
C LEU A 86 24.31 -6.00 28.74
N THR A 87 25.57 -6.21 29.15
CA THR A 87 25.92 -6.61 30.53
C THR A 87 25.92 -5.44 31.51
N ASN A 88 26.05 -4.19 31.04
CA ASN A 88 26.29 -3.02 31.90
C ASN A 88 25.29 -1.85 31.74
N GLY A 89 24.36 -1.92 30.77
CA GLY A 89 23.35 -0.89 30.50
C GLY A 89 23.86 0.30 29.67
N ALA A 90 25.01 0.17 28.98
CA ALA A 90 25.58 1.24 28.17
C ALA A 90 24.94 1.38 26.77
N LEU A 91 23.99 0.50 26.43
CA LEU A 91 23.20 0.55 25.19
C LEU A 91 21.83 1.20 25.37
N ASP A 92 21.28 1.26 26.60
CA ASP A 92 19.93 1.76 26.90
C ASP A 92 19.67 3.19 26.37
N ASN A 93 20.74 4.00 26.31
CA ASN A 93 20.75 5.37 25.80
C ASN A 93 21.12 5.48 24.31
N VAL A 94 21.57 4.41 23.64
CA VAL A 94 21.88 4.42 22.19
C VAL A 94 20.59 4.24 21.42
N LYS A 95 20.28 5.19 20.53
CA LYS A 95 18.98 5.26 19.82
C LYS A 95 19.11 5.02 18.32
N ALA A 96 20.25 5.38 17.74
CA ALA A 96 20.59 5.11 16.36
C ALA A 96 22.04 4.62 16.26
N VAL A 97 22.31 3.73 15.31
CA VAL A 97 23.67 3.33 14.93
C VAL A 97 23.90 3.63 13.46
N ILE A 98 24.93 4.43 13.17
CA ILE A 98 25.37 4.75 11.81
C ILE A 98 26.70 4.01 11.59
N ASN A 99 26.73 3.04 10.68
CA ASN A 99 27.94 2.28 10.35
C ASN A 99 28.49 2.73 9.01
N PHE A 100 29.79 3.05 8.97
CA PHE A 100 30.50 3.49 7.78
C PHE A 100 31.47 2.39 7.39
N ASP A 101 31.23 1.76 6.25
CA ASP A 101 32.15 0.76 5.72
C ASP A 101 32.33 0.94 4.23
N THR A 102 33.58 0.96 3.74
CA THR A 102 33.86 1.17 2.31
C THR A 102 33.28 2.47 1.73
N VAL A 103 33.12 3.52 2.54
CA VAL A 103 32.44 4.80 2.18
C VAL A 103 33.23 5.74 1.22
N GLY A 104 33.85 5.16 0.20
CA GLY A 104 34.49 5.88 -0.90
C GLY A 104 35.25 4.96 -1.86
N GLY A 105 34.87 4.99 -3.14
CA GLY A 105 35.54 4.28 -4.24
C GLY A 105 34.60 3.57 -5.21
N GLY A 106 33.56 2.91 -4.69
CA GLY A 106 32.53 2.21 -5.48
C GLY A 106 31.68 3.15 -6.33
N ASP A 107 30.87 2.59 -7.22
CA ASP A 107 30.08 3.38 -8.19
C ASP A 107 28.90 4.12 -7.55
N PHE A 108 28.28 3.55 -6.52
CA PHE A 108 27.12 4.12 -5.84
C PHE A 108 27.38 4.21 -4.33
N LEU A 109 26.77 5.21 -3.67
CA LEU A 109 26.87 5.43 -2.23
C LEU A 109 25.52 5.08 -1.59
N TYR A 110 25.38 3.83 -1.17
CA TYR A 110 24.12 3.32 -0.64
C TYR A 110 23.98 3.56 0.86
N VAL A 111 22.74 3.71 1.31
CA VAL A 111 22.37 3.59 2.73
C VAL A 111 21.34 2.47 2.91
N HIS A 112 21.55 1.60 3.89
CA HIS A 112 20.74 0.41 4.13
C HIS A 112 20.24 0.32 5.58
N SER A 113 19.12 -0.38 5.77
CA SER A 113 18.69 -0.95 7.04
C SER A 113 19.15 -2.41 7.15
N ALA A 114 18.91 -3.07 8.30
CA ALA A 114 19.20 -4.50 8.43
C ALA A 114 18.17 -5.35 7.66
N HIS A 115 18.55 -6.56 7.25
CA HIS A 115 17.68 -7.47 6.49
C HIS A 115 16.49 -7.99 7.31
N GLU A 116 15.27 -7.93 6.78
CA GLU A 116 14.03 -8.36 7.45
C GLU A 116 14.00 -9.85 7.79
N ASP A 117 14.46 -10.73 6.87
CA ASP A 117 14.72 -12.13 7.24
C ASP A 117 15.90 -12.21 8.21
N TYR A 118 15.54 -12.38 9.48
CA TYR A 118 16.44 -12.66 10.59
C TYR A 118 17.39 -13.84 10.35
N SER A 119 17.13 -14.76 9.40
CA SER A 119 18.04 -15.87 9.10
C SER A 119 19.45 -15.39 8.70
N GLU A 120 19.54 -14.25 7.99
CA GLU A 120 20.81 -13.59 7.64
C GLU A 120 21.59 -13.08 8.86
N TYR A 121 20.89 -12.71 9.94
CA TYR A 121 21.48 -12.18 11.19
C TYR A 121 21.60 -13.22 12.31
N GLU A 122 20.88 -14.35 12.21
CA GLU A 122 20.80 -15.38 13.25
C GLU A 122 22.20 -15.84 13.72
N SER A 123 23.13 -16.02 12.77
CA SER A 123 24.50 -16.46 13.06
C SER A 123 25.31 -15.45 13.87
N ARG A 124 24.94 -14.16 13.86
CA ARG A 124 25.53 -13.09 14.66
C ARG A 124 24.81 -12.97 16.00
N CYS A 125 23.48 -12.92 16.00
CA CYS A 125 22.69 -12.73 17.23
C CYS A 125 22.92 -13.89 18.22
N LYS A 126 23.05 -15.13 17.72
CA LYS A 126 23.42 -16.31 18.54
C LYS A 126 24.81 -16.20 19.20
N LYS A 127 25.76 -15.39 18.69
CA LYS A 127 27.06 -15.15 19.36
C LYS A 127 26.91 -14.29 20.61
N LEU A 128 25.93 -13.38 20.62
CA LEU A 128 25.58 -12.54 21.76
C LEU A 128 24.66 -13.25 22.77
N GLY A 129 24.07 -14.38 22.38
CA GLY A 129 23.04 -15.09 23.16
C GLY A 129 21.62 -14.56 22.92
N LEU A 130 21.41 -13.86 21.81
CA LEU A 130 20.17 -13.20 21.42
C LEU A 130 19.40 -14.02 20.36
N THR A 131 18.15 -13.61 20.13
CA THR A 131 17.18 -14.24 19.22
C THR A 131 16.49 -13.17 18.37
N ASN A 132 15.57 -13.58 17.48
CA ASN A 132 14.71 -12.64 16.73
C ASN A 132 13.86 -11.74 17.64
N GLU A 133 13.56 -12.18 18.87
CA GLU A 133 12.84 -11.39 19.88
C GLU A 133 13.51 -10.02 20.16
N THR A 134 14.83 -9.90 20.00
CA THR A 134 15.57 -8.63 20.18
C THR A 134 16.16 -8.09 18.88
N TYR A 135 15.73 -8.59 17.73
CA TYR A 135 16.22 -8.14 16.44
C TYR A 135 15.44 -6.91 15.94
N ASN A 136 16.15 -5.94 15.39
CA ASN A 136 15.58 -4.72 14.83
C ASN A 136 16.10 -4.51 13.39
N PHE A 137 15.17 -4.37 12.45
CA PHE A 137 15.39 -4.09 11.03
C PHE A 137 14.67 -2.80 10.55
N ASP A 138 14.11 -2.02 11.48
CA ASP A 138 13.41 -0.75 11.24
C ASP A 138 14.27 0.20 10.39
N PRO A 139 13.78 0.65 9.22
CA PRO A 139 14.54 1.48 8.31
C PRO A 139 14.66 2.95 8.76
N ILE A 140 14.05 3.39 9.86
CA ILE A 140 14.01 4.81 10.23
C ILE A 140 15.40 5.49 10.29
N VAL A 141 16.47 4.79 10.68
CA VAL A 141 17.82 5.37 10.67
C VAL A 141 18.39 5.47 9.25
N ARG A 142 18.08 4.53 8.35
CA ARG A 142 18.38 4.62 6.92
C ARG A 142 17.64 5.80 6.27
N ASP A 143 16.35 5.92 6.54
CA ASP A 143 15.46 6.87 5.86
C ASP A 143 15.71 8.31 6.34
N GLN A 144 15.98 8.51 7.64
CA GLN A 144 16.40 9.81 8.16
C GLN A 144 17.83 10.21 7.74
N LEU A 145 18.71 9.25 7.41
CA LEU A 145 20.01 9.54 6.78
C LEU A 145 19.86 9.94 5.31
N LEU A 146 19.02 9.23 4.55
CA LEU A 146 18.67 9.58 3.17
C LEU A 146 18.17 11.02 3.11
N GLN A 147 17.13 11.33 3.89
CA GLN A 147 16.54 12.67 3.99
C GLN A 147 17.57 13.73 4.47
N ALA A 148 18.51 13.39 5.35
CA ALA A 148 19.57 14.31 5.76
C ALA A 148 20.57 14.60 4.62
N SER A 149 20.87 13.63 3.75
CA SER A 149 21.72 13.86 2.57
C SER A 149 21.02 14.75 1.54
N GLU A 150 19.73 14.52 1.26
CA GLU A 150 18.92 15.36 0.36
C GLU A 150 18.82 16.81 0.85
N ASN A 151 18.79 17.03 2.16
CA ASN A 151 18.77 18.36 2.78
C ASN A 151 20.16 19.00 2.95
N THR A 152 21.25 18.39 2.47
CA THR A 152 22.61 18.93 2.59
C THR A 152 22.98 19.81 1.40
N GLU A 153 23.16 21.12 1.64
CA GLU A 153 23.52 22.07 0.57
C GLU A 153 24.91 21.78 -0.04
N GLY A 154 24.94 21.43 -1.33
CA GLY A 154 26.14 21.53 -2.16
C GLY A 154 26.99 20.26 -2.31
N ILE A 155 26.50 19.10 -1.85
CA ILE A 155 27.07 17.78 -2.16
C ILE A 155 26.69 17.33 -3.59
N GLU A 156 27.43 16.37 -4.16
CA GLU A 156 27.10 15.76 -5.47
C GLU A 156 26.47 14.38 -5.32
N HIS A 157 26.91 13.59 -4.34
CA HIS A 157 26.42 12.24 -4.05
C HIS A 157 25.54 12.24 -2.79
N VAL A 158 24.23 12.48 -2.97
CA VAL A 158 23.24 12.08 -1.96
C VAL A 158 23.34 10.57 -1.71
N PHE A 159 22.95 10.12 -0.51
CA PHE A 159 22.77 8.69 -0.29
C PHE A 159 21.63 8.19 -1.18
N ILE A 160 21.69 6.92 -1.59
CA ILE A 160 20.61 6.29 -2.36
C ILE A 160 20.26 4.91 -1.81
N ILE A 161 19.11 4.40 -2.21
CA ILE A 161 18.64 3.05 -1.93
C ILE A 161 18.82 2.19 -3.19
N HIS A 162 19.29 0.95 -3.03
CA HIS A 162 19.27 -0.03 -4.13
C HIS A 162 17.86 -0.62 -4.27
N PRO A 163 17.40 -0.93 -5.50
CA PRO A 163 16.18 -1.69 -5.71
C PRO A 163 16.33 -3.13 -5.18
N ASP A 164 15.23 -3.88 -5.19
CA ASP A 164 15.22 -5.31 -4.91
C ASP A 164 16.17 -6.10 -5.82
N PHE A 165 16.93 -7.01 -5.21
CA PHE A 165 17.73 -8.02 -5.90
C PHE A 165 17.54 -9.39 -5.24
N PRO A 166 17.80 -10.52 -5.94
CA PRO A 166 17.62 -11.86 -5.38
C PRO A 166 18.41 -12.12 -4.08
N GLY A 167 17.73 -12.00 -2.94
CA GLY A 167 18.30 -12.13 -1.60
C GLY A 167 18.66 -10.82 -0.89
N TYR A 168 18.31 -9.66 -1.46
CA TYR A 168 18.55 -8.32 -0.91
C TYR A 168 17.37 -7.38 -1.24
N PRO A 169 16.33 -7.31 -0.37
CA PRO A 169 15.20 -6.40 -0.53
C PRO A 169 15.62 -4.94 -0.59
N THR A 170 14.78 -4.10 -1.21
CA THR A 170 15.02 -2.67 -1.44
C THR A 170 15.58 -1.92 -0.21
N GLY A 171 16.85 -1.53 -0.29
CA GLY A 171 17.54 -0.78 0.77
C GLY A 171 17.81 -1.56 2.06
N GLN A 172 17.93 -2.89 2.00
CA GLN A 172 18.27 -3.76 3.13
C GLN A 172 19.60 -4.49 2.91
N THR A 173 20.34 -4.79 3.99
CA THR A 173 21.69 -5.36 3.93
C THR A 173 21.89 -6.55 4.86
N GLY A 174 22.86 -7.42 4.56
CA GLY A 174 23.14 -8.62 5.35
C GLY A 174 24.13 -8.38 6.50
N SER A 175 24.33 -9.42 7.31
CA SER A 175 25.05 -9.31 8.60
C SER A 175 26.59 -9.34 8.49
N TRP A 176 27.18 -8.73 7.46
CA TRP A 176 28.64 -8.75 7.26
C TRP A 176 29.42 -7.83 8.20
N SER A 177 29.07 -6.54 8.27
CA SER A 177 29.83 -5.47 8.95
C SER A 177 29.36 -5.14 10.39
N ASP A 178 30.06 -4.22 11.08
CA ASP A 178 29.95 -3.88 12.51
C ASP A 178 28.60 -3.27 12.94
N HIS A 179 27.69 -2.91 12.03
CA HIS A 179 26.30 -2.60 12.39
C HIS A 179 25.56 -3.82 12.98
N SER A 180 25.91 -5.03 12.54
CA SER A 180 25.06 -6.21 12.72
C SER A 180 24.87 -6.66 14.19
N PRO A 181 25.84 -6.50 15.10
CA PRO A 181 25.64 -6.76 16.53
C PRO A 181 24.65 -5.80 17.20
N PHE A 182 24.47 -4.59 16.67
CA PHE A 182 23.54 -3.59 17.20
C PHE A 182 22.09 -3.85 16.77
N ALA A 183 21.88 -4.22 15.50
CA ALA A 183 20.59 -4.71 15.00
C ALA A 183 20.11 -5.94 15.79
N CYS A 184 21.00 -6.88 16.10
CA CYS A 184 20.73 -8.00 17.01
C CYS A 184 20.32 -7.59 18.44
N ALA A 185 20.64 -6.38 18.87
CA ALA A 185 20.44 -5.85 20.22
C ALA A 185 19.27 -4.85 20.32
N GLY A 186 18.42 -4.76 19.29
CA GLY A 186 17.20 -3.97 19.27
C GLY A 186 17.37 -2.52 18.82
N ILE A 187 18.57 -2.12 18.38
CA ILE A 187 18.89 -0.75 17.99
C ILE A 187 18.80 -0.63 16.46
N PRO A 188 18.02 0.31 15.90
CA PRO A 188 17.90 0.48 14.46
C PRO A 188 19.21 1.03 13.87
N ILE A 189 19.49 0.66 12.62
CA ILE A 189 20.78 0.90 11.97
C ILE A 189 20.62 1.62 10.63
N GLY A 190 21.55 2.51 10.34
CA GLY A 190 21.82 3.03 9.00
C GLY A 190 23.23 2.61 8.62
N TYR A 191 23.37 1.79 7.59
CA TYR A 191 24.64 1.28 7.10
C TYR A 191 24.98 1.95 5.77
N VAL A 192 26.12 2.64 5.68
CA VAL A 192 26.57 3.35 4.49
C VAL A 192 27.76 2.60 3.88
N GLU A 193 27.67 2.25 2.59
CA GLU A 193 28.74 1.59 1.82
C GLU A 193 28.85 2.08 0.36
N THR A 194 30.02 1.86 -0.28
CA THR A 194 30.15 2.07 -1.74
C THR A 194 30.30 0.77 -2.53
N THR A 195 29.16 0.30 -3.04
CA THR A 195 28.98 -0.96 -3.77
C THR A 195 28.22 -0.73 -5.08
N ASN A 196 27.95 -1.81 -5.83
CA ASN A 196 27.12 -1.73 -7.04
C ASN A 196 26.30 -3.02 -7.24
N PHE A 197 25.11 -3.07 -6.64
CA PHE A 197 24.21 -4.23 -6.72
C PHE A 197 23.71 -4.53 -8.14
N ASN A 198 23.80 -3.58 -9.08
CA ASN A 198 23.39 -3.81 -10.48
C ASN A 198 24.35 -4.74 -11.26
N ILE A 199 25.52 -5.06 -10.72
CA ILE A 199 26.51 -5.93 -11.36
C ILE A 199 26.15 -7.40 -11.10
N ASP A 200 26.08 -8.22 -12.16
CA ASP A 200 26.07 -9.68 -12.05
C ASP A 200 27.48 -10.15 -11.64
N GLY A 201 27.76 -9.97 -10.36
CA GLY A 201 29.05 -10.16 -9.72
C GLY A 201 29.48 -11.62 -9.58
N GLN A 202 30.55 -11.85 -8.81
CA GLN A 202 31.06 -13.20 -8.55
C GLN A 202 30.00 -14.14 -7.97
N SER A 203 29.16 -13.62 -7.06
CA SER A 203 28.04 -14.33 -6.43
C SER A 203 26.68 -13.82 -6.93
N HIS A 204 26.65 -13.25 -8.14
CA HIS A 204 25.55 -12.45 -8.70
C HIS A 204 25.43 -11.09 -8.02
N TYR A 205 24.21 -10.58 -7.80
CA TYR A 205 23.91 -9.21 -7.35
C TYR A 205 24.17 -9.04 -5.84
N ASP A 206 25.43 -9.24 -5.43
CA ASP A 206 25.86 -9.31 -4.03
C ASP A 206 26.42 -8.00 -3.47
N GLY A 207 26.51 -6.93 -4.25
CA GLY A 207 27.18 -5.68 -3.87
C GLY A 207 28.72 -5.75 -3.83
N TYR A 208 29.30 -6.94 -3.57
CA TYR A 208 30.76 -7.17 -3.51
C TYR A 208 31.51 -6.85 -4.81
N SER A 209 30.80 -6.66 -5.92
CA SER A 209 31.35 -6.19 -7.19
C SER A 209 31.07 -4.68 -7.27
N GLN A 210 32.01 -3.87 -6.81
CA GLN A 210 31.77 -2.46 -6.46
C GLN A 210 31.81 -1.50 -7.64
N THR A 211 32.43 -1.90 -8.76
CA THR A 211 32.57 -1.00 -9.92
C THR A 211 32.59 -1.69 -11.28
N VAL A 212 32.00 -1.01 -12.27
CA VAL A 212 32.08 -1.36 -13.69
C VAL A 212 33.42 -0.96 -14.35
N ASN A 213 34.32 -0.29 -13.63
CA ASN A 213 35.57 0.23 -14.20
C ASN A 213 36.47 -0.90 -14.76
N PRO A 214 36.81 -0.89 -16.07
CA PRO A 214 37.60 -1.96 -16.70
C PRO A 214 38.99 -2.24 -16.08
N MET A 215 39.55 -1.35 -15.26
CA MET A 215 40.78 -1.64 -14.49
C MET A 215 40.59 -2.80 -13.51
N MET A 216 39.40 -2.91 -12.89
CA MET A 216 39.03 -3.91 -11.88
C MET A 216 38.43 -5.19 -12.48
N TRP A 217 38.50 -5.39 -13.80
CA TRP A 217 38.06 -6.62 -14.50
C TRP A 217 39.19 -7.20 -15.36
N ASP A 218 39.17 -8.51 -15.61
CA ASP A 218 39.96 -9.13 -16.68
C ASP A 218 39.28 -8.92 -18.04
N CYS A 219 37.94 -8.94 -18.07
CA CYS A 219 37.12 -8.43 -19.17
C CYS A 219 35.70 -8.14 -18.69
N PHE A 220 35.28 -6.87 -18.71
CA PHE A 220 33.91 -6.43 -18.44
C PHE A 220 33.06 -6.40 -19.73
N ASN A 221 31.78 -6.77 -19.62
CA ASN A 221 30.80 -6.72 -20.69
C ASN A 221 29.63 -5.80 -20.30
N GLU A 222 29.66 -4.57 -20.81
CA GLU A 222 28.66 -3.51 -20.58
C GLU A 222 27.22 -3.98 -20.86
N THR A 223 27.01 -4.81 -21.88
CA THR A 223 25.67 -5.29 -22.29
C THR A 223 25.05 -6.29 -21.31
N THR A 224 25.85 -6.93 -20.45
CA THR A 224 25.36 -7.89 -19.44
C THR A 224 25.75 -7.48 -18.02
N VAL A 225 26.32 -6.28 -17.83
CA VAL A 225 26.84 -5.75 -16.56
C VAL A 225 27.62 -6.81 -15.75
N SER A 226 28.52 -7.53 -16.42
CA SER A 226 29.13 -8.77 -15.90
C SER A 226 30.47 -9.06 -16.57
N ALA A 227 31.15 -10.12 -16.14
CA ALA A 227 32.33 -10.65 -16.80
C ALA A 227 32.04 -11.15 -18.23
N CYS A 228 32.91 -10.84 -19.20
CA CYS A 228 32.86 -11.41 -20.56
C CYS A 228 32.92 -12.95 -20.55
N ASN A 229 33.52 -13.54 -19.51
CA ASN A 229 33.50 -14.98 -19.25
C ASN A 229 33.67 -15.24 -17.74
N ARG A 230 32.53 -15.49 -17.06
CA ARG A 230 32.43 -15.84 -15.64
C ARG A 230 33.32 -17.01 -15.18
N THR A 231 33.81 -17.86 -16.09
CA THR A 231 34.68 -19.01 -15.76
C THR A 231 36.18 -18.65 -15.73
N SER A 232 36.57 -17.49 -16.29
CA SER A 232 37.98 -17.07 -16.38
C SER A 232 38.28 -15.70 -15.78
N GLU A 233 37.26 -14.95 -15.36
CA GLU A 233 37.42 -13.70 -14.61
C GLU A 233 37.98 -13.96 -13.21
N THR A 234 38.93 -13.14 -12.77
CA THR A 234 39.61 -13.30 -11.48
C THR A 234 39.53 -12.08 -10.56
N LYS A 235 39.18 -10.90 -11.08
CA LYS A 235 39.09 -9.65 -10.31
C LYS A 235 37.66 -9.26 -9.93
N TRP A 236 36.70 -9.50 -10.82
CA TRP A 236 35.25 -9.35 -10.58
C TRP A 236 34.77 -7.95 -10.15
N GLY A 237 35.44 -6.87 -10.58
CA GLY A 237 35.03 -5.50 -10.21
C GLY A 237 35.20 -5.17 -8.73
N LYS A 238 35.93 -6.01 -7.98
CA LYS A 238 36.12 -5.86 -6.53
C LYS A 238 37.26 -4.89 -6.25
N ILE A 239 37.04 -3.95 -5.34
CA ILE A 239 38.06 -3.05 -4.84
C ILE A 239 38.63 -3.64 -3.55
N TRP A 240 37.79 -3.79 -2.51
CA TRP A 240 38.22 -4.17 -1.16
C TRP A 240 38.98 -5.50 -1.11
N HIS A 241 39.95 -5.58 -0.19
CA HIS A 241 40.80 -6.76 -0.01
C HIS A 241 41.59 -7.18 -1.27
N THR A 242 41.86 -6.28 -2.22
CA THR A 242 42.64 -6.54 -3.45
C THR A 242 43.76 -5.52 -3.67
N GLU A 243 44.55 -5.67 -4.74
CA GLU A 243 45.53 -4.66 -5.18
C GLU A 243 44.92 -3.32 -5.65
N PHE A 244 43.59 -3.25 -5.81
CA PHE A 244 42.86 -2.02 -6.15
C PHE A 244 42.48 -1.16 -4.95
N ASP A 245 42.49 -1.73 -3.74
CA ASP A 245 42.19 -1.07 -2.46
C ASP A 245 43.41 -0.27 -1.97
N ARG A 246 43.78 0.73 -2.77
CA ARG A 246 44.93 1.61 -2.57
C ARG A 246 44.60 3.00 -3.12
N LEU A 247 44.85 4.05 -2.35
CA LEU A 247 44.40 5.41 -2.71
C LEU A 247 45.03 5.93 -4.02
N ASP A 248 46.24 5.50 -4.37
CA ASP A 248 46.89 5.85 -5.64
C ASP A 248 46.27 5.12 -6.85
N VAL A 249 45.72 3.91 -6.65
CA VAL A 249 45.01 3.15 -7.71
C VAL A 249 43.58 3.67 -7.87
N LEU A 250 42.91 4.01 -6.76
CA LEU A 250 41.59 4.62 -6.78
C LEU A 250 41.61 6.02 -7.43
N GLU A 251 42.63 6.84 -7.17
CA GLU A 251 42.80 8.15 -7.83
C GLU A 251 43.23 8.03 -9.31
N GLU A 252 43.86 6.92 -9.74
CA GLU A 252 44.10 6.64 -11.17
C GLU A 252 42.82 6.19 -11.90
N ALA A 253 41.98 5.40 -11.23
CA ALA A 253 40.73 4.85 -11.77
C ALA A 253 39.55 5.83 -11.72
N PHE A 254 39.47 6.63 -10.66
CA PHE A 254 38.37 7.54 -10.32
C PHE A 254 38.91 8.86 -9.72
N PRO A 255 39.57 9.72 -10.51
CA PRO A 255 40.17 10.95 -9.99
C PRO A 255 39.14 11.81 -9.25
N GLY A 256 39.39 12.14 -7.98
CA GLY A 256 38.48 12.92 -7.13
C GLY A 256 37.43 12.11 -6.35
N ARG A 257 36.89 11.02 -6.92
CA ARG A 257 35.70 10.29 -6.38
C ARG A 257 35.80 9.95 -4.89
N VAL A 258 36.93 9.44 -4.44
CA VAL A 258 37.11 9.03 -3.02
C VAL A 258 37.09 10.24 -2.08
N GLN A 259 37.53 11.41 -2.54
CA GLN A 259 37.45 12.66 -1.78
C GLN A 259 36.02 13.23 -1.79
N GLU A 260 35.32 13.12 -2.92
CA GLU A 260 33.94 13.58 -3.10
C GLU A 260 32.97 12.74 -2.27
N GLN A 261 32.90 11.42 -2.48
CA GLN A 261 32.01 10.52 -1.73
C GLN A 261 32.25 10.56 -0.21
N LEU A 262 33.52 10.67 0.23
CA LEU A 262 33.84 10.81 1.67
C LEU A 262 33.46 12.19 2.22
N GLY A 263 33.57 13.25 1.41
CA GLY A 263 33.10 14.60 1.76
C GLY A 263 31.59 14.64 1.89
N ASP A 264 30.88 14.19 0.84
CA ASP A 264 29.43 14.13 0.78
C ASP A 264 28.83 13.28 1.91
N THR A 265 29.48 12.15 2.25
CA THR A 265 29.14 11.32 3.42
C THR A 265 29.33 12.05 4.76
N VAL A 266 30.44 12.79 4.92
CA VAL A 266 30.73 13.54 6.15
C VAL A 266 29.77 14.71 6.30
N ASP A 267 29.48 15.45 5.25
CA ASP A 267 28.59 16.61 5.31
C ASP A 267 27.12 16.17 5.47
N SER A 268 26.68 15.09 4.81
CA SER A 268 25.34 14.49 5.02
C SER A 268 25.11 14.04 6.46
N VAL A 269 26.07 13.33 7.05
CA VAL A 269 25.95 12.90 8.46
C VAL A 269 26.17 14.08 9.42
N LEU A 270 26.94 15.10 9.05
CA LEU A 270 27.01 16.33 9.86
C LEU A 270 25.64 17.03 9.92
N THR A 271 24.93 17.16 8.78
CA THR A 271 23.55 17.67 8.72
C THR A 271 22.61 16.86 9.62
N PHE A 272 22.66 15.53 9.54
CA PHE A 272 21.91 14.63 10.43
C PHE A 272 22.20 14.89 11.92
N LEU A 273 23.46 15.09 12.28
CA LEU A 273 23.90 15.22 13.69
C LEU A 273 23.68 16.59 14.31
N ILE A 274 23.59 17.67 13.51
CA ILE A 274 23.38 19.04 14.01
C ILE A 274 21.92 19.49 13.95
N ASN A 275 21.10 18.90 13.07
CA ASN A 275 19.66 19.12 13.05
C ASN A 275 18.97 18.13 14.01
N GLY A 276 18.16 18.65 14.94
CA GLY A 276 17.49 17.83 15.95
C GLY A 276 16.44 16.89 15.35
N THR A 277 15.73 17.34 14.31
CA THR A 277 14.49 16.69 13.84
C THR A 277 14.69 15.23 13.45
N PHE A 278 15.80 14.90 12.78
CA PHE A 278 16.09 13.52 12.36
C PHE A 278 16.21 12.55 13.54
N MET A 279 16.81 13.00 14.64
CA MET A 279 16.92 12.22 15.87
C MET A 279 15.69 12.33 16.76
N ASP A 280 14.94 13.43 16.70
CA ASP A 280 13.62 13.54 17.32
C ASP A 280 12.68 12.47 16.73
N SER A 281 12.68 12.27 15.39
CA SER A 281 11.94 11.18 14.72
C SER A 281 12.35 9.79 15.23
N ILE A 282 13.65 9.50 15.29
CA ILE A 282 14.17 8.18 15.72
C ILE A 282 13.89 7.90 17.21
N VAL A 283 13.79 8.95 18.04
CA VAL A 283 13.43 8.82 19.47
C VAL A 283 11.93 8.82 19.71
N ALA A 284 11.14 9.41 18.80
CA ALA A 284 9.68 9.30 18.79
C ALA A 284 9.20 7.93 18.26
N SER A 285 9.98 7.26 17.40
CA SER A 285 9.71 5.86 17.02
C SER A 285 9.89 4.92 18.21
N PRO A 286 8.95 3.99 18.45
CA PRO A 286 9.11 2.98 19.49
C PRO A 286 10.20 1.96 19.12
N LEU A 287 11.42 2.17 19.63
CA LEU A 287 12.55 1.22 19.56
C LEU A 287 12.06 -0.23 19.71
N SER A 288 12.15 -1.00 18.62
CA SER A 288 11.29 -2.19 18.42
C SER A 288 11.42 -3.22 19.54
N ALA A 289 10.38 -3.33 20.36
CA ALA A 289 10.21 -4.42 21.30
C ALA A 289 9.34 -5.53 20.67
N THR A 290 9.96 -6.67 20.33
CA THR A 290 9.30 -7.99 20.22
C THR A 290 7.94 -8.04 19.50
N ASN A 291 7.92 -8.31 18.17
CA ASN A 291 6.75 -8.79 17.41
C ASN A 291 5.39 -8.20 17.82
N GLY A 292 5.20 -6.90 17.59
CA GLY A 292 3.91 -6.23 17.74
C GLY A 292 3.96 -4.85 17.09
N ILE A 293 2.97 -4.54 16.26
CA ILE A 293 2.83 -3.21 15.65
C ILE A 293 2.26 -2.27 16.74
N ASP A 294 3.15 -1.49 17.36
CA ASP A 294 2.80 -0.41 18.28
C ASP A 294 2.71 0.90 17.47
N GLY A 295 1.49 1.26 17.06
CA GLY A 295 1.22 2.40 16.18
C GLY A 295 1.31 3.74 16.90
N THR A 296 2.51 4.15 17.30
CA THR A 296 2.73 5.36 18.14
C THR A 296 3.72 6.38 17.56
N THR A 297 4.06 6.29 16.27
CA THR A 297 4.99 7.15 15.51
C THR A 297 4.48 8.58 15.26
N ALA A 298 4.12 9.32 16.33
CA ALA A 298 3.46 10.63 16.34
C ALA A 298 3.88 11.55 15.17
N ALA A 299 3.01 11.64 14.17
CA ALA A 299 3.40 12.02 12.82
C ALA A 299 3.69 13.53 12.69
N THR A 300 4.86 13.84 12.13
CA THR A 300 5.27 15.20 11.75
C THR A 300 4.61 15.63 10.44
N GLU A 301 4.40 16.95 10.27
CA GLU A 301 4.00 17.56 8.99
C GLU A 301 4.89 17.02 7.84
N GLY A 302 4.25 16.46 6.79
CA GLY A 302 4.95 15.95 5.61
C GLY A 302 5.48 14.50 5.69
N SER A 303 4.89 13.62 6.51
CA SER A 303 5.24 12.18 6.55
C SER A 303 4.01 11.26 6.77
N TYR A 304 2.80 11.74 6.49
CA TYR A 304 1.55 11.00 6.75
C TYR A 304 1.30 9.86 5.77
N ASP A 305 1.86 9.95 4.57
CA ASP A 305 1.83 8.94 3.51
C ASP A 305 2.44 7.61 3.98
N ILE A 306 3.66 7.64 4.54
CA ILE A 306 4.38 6.46 5.05
C ILE A 306 3.60 5.81 6.20
N VAL A 307 3.04 6.63 7.10
CA VAL A 307 2.26 6.15 8.26
C VAL A 307 0.95 5.49 7.82
N ALA A 308 0.22 6.12 6.89
CA ALA A 308 -1.00 5.57 6.34
C ALA A 308 -0.74 4.29 5.54
N TYR A 309 0.34 4.25 4.77
CA TYR A 309 0.73 3.06 4.01
C TYR A 309 1.12 1.90 4.94
N ALA A 310 1.88 2.14 6.01
CA ALA A 310 2.20 1.12 7.01
C ALA A 310 0.94 0.56 7.72
N TYR A 311 -0.02 1.42 8.07
CA TYR A 311 -1.31 0.98 8.61
C TYR A 311 -2.15 0.21 7.58
N LEU A 312 -2.08 0.56 6.29
CA LEU A 312 -2.73 -0.19 5.22
C LEU A 312 -2.14 -1.58 5.09
N THR A 313 -0.81 -1.71 4.97
CA THR A 313 -0.09 -3.00 4.89
C THR A 313 -0.49 -3.92 6.05
N ALA A 314 -0.48 -3.41 7.28
CA ALA A 314 -0.89 -4.17 8.46
C ALA A 314 -2.34 -4.69 8.39
N LEU A 315 -3.26 -3.92 7.80
CA LEU A 315 -4.66 -4.29 7.65
C LEU A 315 -4.92 -5.29 6.51
N THR A 316 -4.16 -5.22 5.40
CA THR A 316 -4.53 -5.88 4.14
C THR A 316 -3.55 -6.94 3.63
N ASP A 317 -2.25 -6.78 3.88
CA ASP A 317 -1.22 -7.51 3.13
C ASP A 317 -0.87 -8.87 3.75
N GLU A 318 -1.67 -9.90 3.44
CA GLU A 318 -1.42 -11.29 3.88
C GLU A 318 -0.06 -11.86 3.40
N ALA A 319 0.58 -11.27 2.38
CA ALA A 319 1.91 -11.70 1.95
C ALA A 319 3.01 -11.20 2.91
N ASN A 320 2.82 -10.02 3.51
CA ASN A 320 3.75 -9.35 4.43
C ASN A 320 3.23 -9.34 5.88
N GLU A 321 2.72 -10.48 6.35
CA GLU A 321 2.16 -10.73 7.71
C GLU A 321 0.95 -9.87 8.14
N GLY A 322 0.36 -9.09 7.24
CA GLY A 322 -0.89 -8.34 7.46
C GLY A 322 -2.14 -9.22 7.58
N LEU A 323 -3.26 -8.63 8.00
CA LEU A 323 -4.46 -9.38 8.41
C LEU A 323 -5.28 -10.04 7.28
N GLY A 324 -5.00 -9.73 6.01
CA GLY A 324 -5.74 -10.26 4.86
C GLY A 324 -7.20 -9.81 4.80
N ALA A 325 -8.09 -10.65 4.24
CA ALA A 325 -9.50 -10.31 4.04
C ALA A 325 -10.33 -10.35 5.35
N ARG A 326 -10.86 -9.19 5.77
CA ARG A 326 -11.53 -8.96 7.07
C ARG A 326 -13.05 -9.17 6.98
N VAL A 327 -13.48 -10.28 6.39
CA VAL A 327 -14.90 -10.53 6.04
C VAL A 327 -15.80 -10.51 7.28
N THR A 328 -16.99 -9.92 7.20
CA THR A 328 -17.94 -9.83 8.34
C THR A 328 -18.15 -11.18 9.06
N ASN A 329 -18.04 -11.19 10.39
CA ASN A 329 -18.17 -12.35 11.27
C ASN A 329 -17.07 -13.44 11.05
N THR A 330 -15.82 -13.04 10.80
CA THR A 330 -14.64 -13.92 10.76
C THR A 330 -13.64 -13.66 11.90
N GLU A 331 -12.63 -14.53 12.04
CA GLU A 331 -11.52 -14.31 12.98
C GLU A 331 -10.65 -13.11 12.54
N GLN A 332 -10.56 -12.84 11.23
CA GLN A 332 -9.88 -11.69 10.63
C GLN A 332 -10.58 -10.36 10.93
N GLU A 333 -11.92 -10.27 10.81
CA GLU A 333 -12.67 -9.08 11.24
C GLU A 333 -12.47 -8.81 12.74
N VAL A 334 -12.49 -9.87 13.56
CA VAL A 334 -12.24 -9.76 15.01
C VAL A 334 -10.82 -9.27 15.28
N ALA A 335 -9.81 -9.76 14.54
CA ALA A 335 -8.43 -9.31 14.65
C ALA A 335 -8.25 -7.85 14.20
N ALA A 336 -8.87 -7.42 13.09
CA ALA A 336 -8.81 -6.03 12.62
C ALA A 336 -9.43 -5.06 13.64
N LYS A 337 -10.60 -5.41 14.17
CA LYS A 337 -11.23 -4.69 15.30
C LYS A 337 -10.32 -4.62 16.53
N GLU A 338 -9.54 -5.67 16.81
CA GLU A 338 -8.57 -5.67 17.92
C GLU A 338 -7.35 -4.81 17.63
N PHE A 339 -6.78 -4.86 16.42
CA PHE A 339 -5.68 -4.00 15.94
C PHE A 339 -6.03 -2.50 15.95
N LEU A 340 -7.21 -2.14 15.44
CA LEU A 340 -7.73 -0.77 15.52
C LEU A 340 -7.89 -0.33 16.99
N THR A 341 -8.40 -1.22 17.84
CA THR A 341 -8.59 -0.92 19.28
C THR A 341 -7.26 -0.75 20.02
N SER A 342 -6.25 -1.59 19.77
CA SER A 342 -4.93 -1.45 20.39
C SER A 342 -4.26 -0.17 19.92
N THR A 343 -4.08 0.02 18.61
CA THR A 343 -3.46 1.21 18.01
C THR A 343 -4.03 2.51 18.57
N LEU A 344 -5.35 2.64 18.63
CA LEU A 344 -6.00 3.83 19.21
C LEU A 344 -5.82 3.95 20.74
N THR A 345 -5.77 2.84 21.47
CA THR A 345 -5.50 2.82 22.93
C THR A 345 -4.05 3.17 23.24
N ASP A 346 -3.10 2.72 22.42
CA ASP A 346 -1.66 2.92 22.57
C ASP A 346 -1.25 4.34 22.14
N LEU A 347 -1.90 4.88 21.09
CA LEU A 347 -2.00 6.33 20.84
C LEU A 347 -2.65 7.09 22.01
N GLY A 348 -3.26 6.44 22.99
CA GLY A 348 -3.84 7.08 24.18
C GLY A 348 -5.22 7.72 23.95
N TYR A 349 -6.13 7.02 23.28
CA TYR A 349 -7.56 7.37 23.16
C TYR A 349 -8.45 6.42 23.98
N GLU A 350 -9.66 6.87 24.32
CA GLU A 350 -10.71 6.01 24.88
C GLU A 350 -11.59 5.49 23.73
N VAL A 351 -11.41 4.22 23.37
CA VAL A 351 -12.15 3.56 22.28
C VAL A 351 -13.49 3.02 22.79
N LEU A 352 -14.60 3.54 22.24
CA LEU A 352 -15.95 3.05 22.52
C LEU A 352 -16.38 2.04 21.44
N ALA A 353 -16.29 0.76 21.77
CA ALA A 353 -16.78 -0.34 20.93
C ALA A 353 -18.28 -0.59 21.14
N ILE A 354 -19.08 -0.51 20.06
CA ILE A 354 -20.52 -0.78 20.05
C ILE A 354 -20.82 -1.91 19.06
N GLN A 355 -21.42 -3.01 19.53
CA GLN A 355 -21.84 -4.10 18.65
C GLN A 355 -22.91 -3.61 17.66
N ALA A 356 -22.60 -3.66 16.37
CA ALA A 356 -23.50 -3.27 15.29
C ALA A 356 -24.62 -4.32 15.17
N LYS A 357 -25.87 -3.87 15.32
CA LYS A 357 -27.05 -4.75 15.26
C LYS A 357 -27.41 -5.08 13.82
N LEU A 358 -26.76 -6.10 13.29
CA LEU A 358 -26.92 -6.52 11.90
C LEU A 358 -28.38 -6.87 11.57
N LEU A 359 -28.97 -6.13 10.63
CA LEU A 359 -30.33 -6.38 10.17
C LEU A 359 -30.33 -7.67 9.32
N PRO A 360 -31.37 -8.53 9.43
CA PRO A 360 -31.39 -9.78 8.71
C PRO A 360 -31.52 -9.54 7.20
N VAL A 361 -30.39 -9.60 6.49
CA VAL A 361 -30.35 -9.67 5.03
C VAL A 361 -31.10 -10.94 4.63
N LEU A 362 -32.29 -10.77 4.05
CA LEU A 362 -32.98 -11.87 3.39
C LEU A 362 -32.16 -12.25 2.15
N PRO A 363 -31.54 -13.44 2.09
CA PRO A 363 -30.74 -13.82 0.92
C PRO A 363 -31.67 -13.87 -0.30
N ARG A 364 -31.27 -13.20 -1.39
CA ARG A 364 -32.03 -13.12 -2.65
C ARG A 364 -31.98 -14.45 -3.43
N PHE A 365 -32.36 -15.56 -2.80
CA PHE A 365 -32.63 -16.80 -3.54
C PHE A 365 -33.90 -16.63 -4.37
N ALA A 366 -33.74 -16.56 -5.69
CA ALA A 366 -34.85 -16.61 -6.64
C ALA A 366 -35.75 -17.83 -6.34
N ALA A 367 -37.06 -17.63 -6.40
CA ALA A 367 -38.03 -18.56 -5.82
C ALA A 367 -38.17 -19.87 -6.62
N VAL A 368 -37.27 -20.83 -6.37
CA VAL A 368 -37.41 -22.21 -6.86
C VAL A 368 -38.68 -22.82 -6.26
N THR A 369 -39.62 -23.18 -7.14
CA THR A 369 -40.97 -23.63 -6.75
C THR A 369 -40.91 -24.84 -5.82
N ALA A 370 -41.58 -24.72 -4.66
CA ALA A 370 -41.54 -25.73 -3.60
C ALA A 370 -42.02 -27.12 -4.07
N VAL A 371 -41.26 -28.15 -3.66
CA VAL A 371 -41.70 -29.54 -3.65
C VAL A 371 -42.06 -29.90 -2.21
N ASP A 372 -43.29 -30.35 -1.97
CA ASP A 372 -43.82 -30.61 -0.62
C ASP A 372 -42.98 -31.61 0.18
N PHE A 373 -42.21 -31.11 1.15
CA PHE A 373 -41.74 -31.88 2.30
C PHE A 373 -42.26 -31.24 3.59
N THR A 374 -43.24 -31.91 4.22
CA THR A 374 -43.89 -31.43 5.45
C THR A 374 -42.98 -31.62 6.68
N TYR A 375 -41.97 -30.75 6.83
CA TYR A 375 -41.08 -30.77 7.98
C TYR A 375 -41.76 -30.18 9.22
N ASN A 376 -42.35 -31.05 10.04
CA ASN A 376 -43.08 -30.66 11.24
C ASN A 376 -42.17 -30.72 12.48
N LYS A 377 -41.40 -29.65 12.70
CA LYS A 377 -40.59 -29.42 13.90
C LYS A 377 -40.79 -27.98 14.37
N THR A 378 -40.73 -27.75 15.68
CA THR A 378 -40.80 -26.41 16.27
C THR A 378 -39.65 -25.53 15.78
N THR A 379 -39.98 -24.30 15.40
CA THR A 379 -39.04 -23.23 15.14
C THR A 379 -38.50 -22.70 16.46
N ASP A 380 -37.47 -23.37 16.99
CA ASP A 380 -36.48 -22.68 17.79
C ASP A 380 -35.64 -21.85 16.80
N ASP A 381 -35.73 -20.53 16.88
CA ASP A 381 -35.00 -19.63 15.98
C ASP A 381 -33.49 -19.79 16.19
N VAL A 382 -32.83 -20.49 15.28
CA VAL A 382 -31.37 -20.40 15.10
C VAL A 382 -31.09 -19.16 14.26
N THR A 383 -31.44 -17.99 14.82
CA THR A 383 -30.80 -16.74 14.44
C THR A 383 -29.36 -16.83 14.92
N THR A 384 -28.45 -17.28 14.04
CA THR A 384 -27.04 -16.93 14.17
C THR A 384 -26.95 -15.43 14.08
N THR A 385 -26.90 -14.77 15.24
CA THR A 385 -26.62 -13.34 15.35
C THR A 385 -25.21 -13.11 14.84
N MET A 386 -25.10 -12.74 13.56
CA MET A 386 -23.88 -12.15 13.05
C MET A 386 -23.59 -10.89 13.88
N ALA A 387 -22.34 -10.71 14.32
CA ALA A 387 -21.98 -9.64 15.24
C ALA A 387 -20.71 -8.94 14.78
N SER A 388 -20.88 -7.80 14.11
CA SER A 388 -19.81 -6.84 13.84
C SER A 388 -19.79 -5.74 14.91
N THR A 389 -18.79 -4.84 14.89
CA THR A 389 -18.59 -3.84 15.95
C THR A 389 -18.12 -2.51 15.39
N ASN A 390 -18.91 -1.46 15.57
CA ASN A 390 -18.46 -0.10 15.29
C ASN A 390 -17.50 0.36 16.40
N LEU A 391 -16.40 1.02 16.03
CA LEU A 391 -15.44 1.63 16.97
C LEU A 391 -15.53 3.16 16.88
N ILE A 392 -15.63 3.82 18.02
CA ILE A 392 -15.78 5.29 18.09
C ILE A 392 -14.67 5.87 18.97
N VAL A 393 -14.06 6.98 18.53
CA VAL A 393 -13.16 7.81 19.33
C VAL A 393 -13.62 9.27 19.26
N ASP A 394 -13.79 9.91 20.42
CA ASP A 394 -14.07 11.34 20.53
C ASP A 394 -12.81 12.12 20.90
N ILE A 395 -12.49 13.17 20.12
CA ILE A 395 -11.33 14.05 20.28
C ILE A 395 -11.86 15.47 20.55
N PRO A 396 -11.90 15.93 21.82
CA PRO A 396 -12.55 17.19 22.18
C PRO A 396 -11.83 18.43 21.63
N GLY A 397 -12.57 19.26 20.90
CA GLY A 397 -12.07 20.54 20.39
C GLY A 397 -12.48 21.75 21.22
N ALA A 398 -12.16 22.95 20.72
CA ALA A 398 -12.56 24.20 21.36
C ALA A 398 -14.09 24.42 21.35
N ASN A 399 -14.78 23.93 20.31
CA ASN A 399 -16.23 23.98 20.14
C ASN A 399 -16.90 22.59 20.25
N PRO A 400 -18.15 22.51 20.75
CA PRO A 400 -18.90 21.25 20.92
C PRO A 400 -19.54 20.71 19.64
N GLU A 401 -19.58 21.49 18.56
CA GLU A 401 -19.94 21.02 17.23
C GLU A 401 -18.95 19.96 16.73
N ILE A 402 -19.46 18.94 16.05
CA ILE A 402 -18.72 17.72 15.71
C ILE A 402 -18.48 17.63 14.20
N VAL A 403 -17.23 17.36 13.82
CA VAL A 403 -16.86 16.76 12.53
C VAL A 403 -16.82 15.24 12.72
N LEU A 404 -17.60 14.50 11.95
CA LEU A 404 -17.59 13.03 11.97
C LEU A 404 -16.77 12.51 10.80
N LEU A 405 -15.73 11.72 11.08
CA LEU A 405 -14.88 11.07 10.10
C LEU A 405 -15.17 9.56 10.13
N VAL A 406 -15.46 8.98 8.97
CA VAL A 406 -16.00 7.61 8.84
C VAL A 406 -15.17 6.81 7.84
N ALA A 407 -14.91 5.55 8.16
CA ALA A 407 -14.42 4.52 7.23
C ALA A 407 -14.94 3.14 7.68
N HIS A 408 -15.11 2.20 6.76
CA HIS A 408 -15.38 0.80 7.13
C HIS A 408 -14.08 0.00 7.21
N TYR A 409 -14.09 -1.08 8.01
CA TYR A 409 -12.91 -1.95 8.18
C TYR A 409 -13.14 -3.41 7.77
N ASP A 410 -14.38 -3.82 7.50
CA ASP A 410 -14.73 -5.17 7.05
C ASP A 410 -14.86 -5.26 5.52
N THR A 411 -14.58 -6.46 4.98
CA THR A 411 -14.45 -6.69 3.52
C THR A 411 -15.55 -7.56 2.94
N THR A 412 -15.69 -7.54 1.61
CA THR A 412 -16.54 -8.52 0.90
C THR A 412 -16.15 -9.98 1.19
N GLY A 413 -17.14 -10.86 1.25
CA GLY A 413 -16.94 -12.32 1.36
C GLY A 413 -16.79 -13.05 0.01
N ALA A 414 -16.83 -12.34 -1.12
CA ALA A 414 -16.70 -12.88 -2.48
C ALA A 414 -16.31 -11.80 -3.51
N ASP A 415 -15.69 -12.20 -4.62
CA ASP A 415 -15.66 -11.40 -5.84
C ASP A 415 -17.10 -11.02 -6.27
N LYS A 416 -17.35 -9.73 -6.41
CA LYS A 416 -18.60 -9.15 -6.96
C LYS A 416 -18.35 -8.43 -8.29
N GLY A 417 -17.09 -8.08 -8.59
CA GLY A 417 -16.74 -7.25 -9.74
C GLY A 417 -16.98 -7.97 -11.08
N SER A 418 -16.85 -9.30 -11.09
CA SER A 418 -16.94 -10.16 -12.29
C SER A 418 -18.36 -10.48 -12.79
N GLU A 419 -19.45 -9.99 -12.17
CA GLU A 419 -20.84 -10.29 -12.57
C GLU A 419 -21.30 -9.57 -13.88
N GLY A 420 -20.60 -9.83 -14.99
CA GLY A 420 -20.98 -9.45 -16.35
C GLY A 420 -22.12 -10.29 -16.95
N ALA A 421 -23.07 -10.76 -16.14
CA ALA A 421 -24.19 -11.61 -16.58
C ALA A 421 -25.50 -11.24 -15.88
N THR A 422 -26.59 -11.13 -16.65
CA THR A 422 -27.93 -10.98 -16.09
C THR A 422 -28.29 -12.15 -15.18
N ASP A 423 -29.02 -11.86 -14.10
CA ASP A 423 -29.78 -12.81 -13.27
C ASP A 423 -30.14 -14.10 -14.02
N ASN A 424 -29.80 -15.26 -13.41
CA ASN A 424 -29.92 -16.65 -13.90
C ASN A 424 -28.67 -17.36 -14.49
N HIS A 425 -27.43 -16.98 -14.15
CA HIS A 425 -26.26 -17.84 -14.44
C HIS A 425 -25.16 -17.90 -13.34
N VAL A 426 -25.43 -18.67 -12.27
CA VAL A 426 -24.39 -19.14 -11.33
C VAL A 426 -23.47 -20.13 -12.03
N ASP A 427 -22.14 -19.92 -12.01
CA ASP A 427 -21.20 -20.96 -12.45
C ASP A 427 -21.07 -22.07 -11.40
N HIS A 428 -20.94 -23.32 -11.84
CA HIS A 428 -21.11 -24.50 -11.00
C HIS A 428 -19.79 -25.16 -10.60
N ASN A 429 -18.75 -24.35 -10.39
CA ASN A 429 -17.40 -24.83 -10.07
C ASN A 429 -17.05 -24.76 -8.56
N ASP A 430 -17.81 -24.02 -7.75
CA ASP A 430 -17.62 -23.97 -6.29
C ASP A 430 -17.69 -25.35 -5.63
N ALA A 431 -16.57 -25.75 -5.01
CA ALA A 431 -16.41 -27.03 -4.34
C ALA A 431 -17.00 -26.99 -2.92
N LEU A 432 -18.32 -26.96 -2.79
CA LEU A 432 -19.05 -26.98 -1.51
C LEU A 432 -18.59 -28.13 -0.58
N LEU A 433 -17.66 -27.84 0.31
CA LEU A 433 -17.03 -28.81 1.21
C LEU A 433 -17.79 -28.90 2.53
N VAL A 434 -18.89 -29.68 2.50
CA VAL A 434 -19.75 -29.88 3.68
C VAL A 434 -19.00 -30.63 4.79
N LYS A 435 -18.70 -29.92 5.90
CA LYS A 435 -18.03 -30.48 7.07
C LYS A 435 -19.06 -31.25 7.89
N LEU A 436 -19.07 -32.57 7.70
CA LEU A 436 -20.11 -33.48 8.18
C LEU A 436 -19.82 -33.90 9.64
N GLN A 437 -20.30 -33.12 10.60
CA GLN A 437 -20.08 -33.40 12.02
C GLN A 437 -21.13 -34.40 12.54
N ILE A 438 -20.65 -35.55 13.04
CA ILE A 438 -21.47 -36.62 13.58
C ILE A 438 -21.33 -36.63 15.11
N ASN A 439 -22.36 -36.16 15.81
CA ASN A 439 -22.42 -36.24 17.27
C ASN A 439 -23.25 -37.47 17.68
N VAL A 440 -22.64 -38.34 18.50
CA VAL A 440 -23.29 -39.52 19.09
C VAL A 440 -23.47 -39.26 20.59
N SER A 441 -24.72 -39.15 21.03
CA SER A 441 -25.07 -39.07 22.45
C SER A 441 -25.60 -40.42 22.96
N ASP A 442 -25.07 -40.86 24.10
CA ASP A 442 -25.53 -42.06 24.80
C ASP A 442 -26.64 -41.70 25.80
N ILE A 443 -27.78 -42.39 25.69
CA ILE A 443 -28.97 -42.23 26.53
C ILE A 443 -29.51 -43.64 26.78
N GLN A 444 -29.98 -43.93 28.00
CA GLN A 444 -30.10 -45.30 28.53
C GLN A 444 -31.00 -46.31 27.75
N ASP A 445 -31.74 -45.88 26.73
CA ASP A 445 -32.57 -46.74 25.87
C ASP A 445 -32.21 -46.66 24.35
N GLY A 446 -31.13 -45.98 23.95
CA GLY A 446 -30.60 -46.05 22.58
C GLY A 446 -29.74 -44.87 22.10
N PHE A 447 -28.86 -45.15 21.14
CA PHE A 447 -28.01 -44.14 20.47
C PHE A 447 -28.83 -43.27 19.51
N TYR A 448 -28.66 -41.96 19.61
CA TYR A 448 -29.08 -41.01 18.58
C TYR A 448 -27.86 -40.53 17.78
N LEU A 449 -28.04 -40.48 16.45
CA LEU A 449 -27.05 -39.97 15.50
C LEU A 449 -27.48 -38.57 15.04
N THR A 450 -26.83 -37.53 15.52
CA THR A 450 -27.06 -36.16 15.02
C THR A 450 -26.03 -35.85 13.95
N ILE A 451 -26.48 -35.78 12.70
CA ILE A 451 -25.68 -35.26 11.59
C ILE A 451 -25.95 -33.76 11.48
N VAL A 452 -24.92 -32.95 11.71
CA VAL A 452 -24.96 -31.52 11.37
C VAL A 452 -24.23 -31.35 10.05
N LEU A 453 -24.94 -30.84 9.04
CA LEU A 453 -24.35 -30.40 7.78
C LEU A 453 -23.93 -28.95 7.97
N ILE A 454 -22.65 -28.72 8.30
CA ILE A 454 -22.10 -27.37 8.34
C ILE A 454 -21.66 -27.02 6.90
N PRO A 455 -22.29 -26.04 6.23
CA PRO A 455 -21.73 -25.49 5.02
C PRO A 455 -20.45 -24.75 5.40
N VAL A 456 -19.31 -25.27 4.96
CA VAL A 456 -18.07 -24.49 4.98
C VAL A 456 -17.98 -23.82 3.62
N LEU A 457 -18.28 -22.53 3.59
CA LEU A 457 -17.62 -21.63 2.65
C LEU A 457 -16.12 -21.74 2.94
N ILE A 458 -15.38 -22.35 2.03
CA ILE A 458 -13.93 -22.18 2.00
C ILE A 458 -13.70 -21.05 1.00
N PRO A 459 -13.40 -19.82 1.46
CA PRO A 459 -13.02 -18.76 0.54
C PRO A 459 -11.72 -19.19 -0.17
N HIS A 460 -11.86 -19.50 -1.46
CA HIS A 460 -10.74 -19.48 -2.41
C HIS A 460 -10.79 -18.19 -3.28
N SER A 461 -11.64 -17.25 -2.87
CA SER A 461 -11.95 -15.98 -3.53
C SER A 461 -12.61 -15.01 -2.53
N ALA A 462 -12.18 -15.04 -1.27
CA ALA A 462 -12.29 -13.83 -0.45
C ALA A 462 -11.27 -12.86 -1.04
N VAL A 463 -11.78 -11.85 -1.72
CA VAL A 463 -10.99 -10.74 -2.22
C VAL A 463 -10.45 -10.02 -0.98
N VAL A 464 -9.11 -9.97 -0.84
CA VAL A 464 -8.49 -8.91 -0.02
C VAL A 464 -8.98 -7.61 -0.62
N ASP A 465 -9.36 -6.67 0.23
CA ASP A 465 -10.00 -5.42 -0.15
C ASP A 465 -9.10 -4.34 0.47
N ILE A 466 -8.39 -3.63 -0.40
CA ILE A 466 -7.54 -2.50 -0.02
C ILE A 466 -8.41 -1.38 0.49
N PHE A 467 -9.54 -1.15 -0.16
CA PHE A 467 -10.30 0.09 -0.08
C PHE A 467 -10.87 0.40 1.31
N SER A 468 -11.42 -0.60 1.99
CA SER A 468 -11.77 -0.52 3.42
C SER A 468 -10.54 -0.34 4.31
N GLY A 469 -9.43 -1.00 3.96
CA GLY A 469 -8.12 -0.83 4.62
C GLY A 469 -7.58 0.59 4.49
N ALA A 470 -7.71 1.21 3.33
CA ALA A 470 -7.19 2.54 2.99
C ALA A 470 -7.96 3.63 3.72
N GLY A 471 -9.30 3.56 3.71
CA GLY A 471 -10.14 4.44 4.52
C GLY A 471 -9.83 4.28 6.02
N SER A 472 -9.69 3.03 6.50
CA SER A 472 -9.34 2.74 7.89
C SER A 472 -7.95 3.26 8.30
N ALA A 473 -6.96 3.16 7.41
CA ALA A 473 -5.57 3.57 7.64
C ALA A 473 -5.37 5.08 7.55
N GLY A 474 -6.04 5.76 6.60
CA GLY A 474 -6.13 7.21 6.58
C GLY A 474 -6.79 7.74 7.87
N LEU A 475 -7.84 7.08 8.35
CA LEU A 475 -8.53 7.46 9.60
C LEU A 475 -7.67 7.23 10.86
N LEU A 476 -6.82 6.19 10.89
CA LEU A 476 -5.81 6.00 11.96
C LEU A 476 -4.74 7.10 11.91
N THR A 477 -4.25 7.43 10.72
CA THR A 477 -3.22 8.46 10.52
C THR A 477 -3.75 9.84 10.90
N LEU A 478 -5.00 10.14 10.56
CA LEU A 478 -5.70 11.34 11.04
C LEU A 478 -5.82 11.37 12.58
N ALA A 479 -6.11 10.24 13.23
CA ALA A 479 -6.11 10.14 14.69
C ALA A 479 -4.73 10.49 15.28
N GLN A 480 -3.66 10.01 14.66
CA GLN A 480 -2.28 10.28 15.07
C GLN A 480 -1.90 11.76 14.85
N ALA A 481 -2.22 12.32 13.68
CA ALA A 481 -1.93 13.70 13.30
C ALA A 481 -2.63 14.73 14.20
N VAL A 482 -3.95 14.62 14.39
CA VAL A 482 -4.71 15.59 15.21
C VAL A 482 -4.37 15.51 16.70
N LYS A 483 -3.64 14.48 17.13
CA LYS A 483 -3.07 14.40 18.49
C LYS A 483 -1.84 15.28 18.68
N ALA A 484 -1.06 15.49 17.62
CA ALA A 484 0.09 16.40 17.63
C ALA A 484 -0.34 17.87 17.58
N THR A 485 -1.50 18.17 16.95
CA THR A 485 -2.06 19.52 16.85
C THR A 485 -2.37 20.12 18.23
N ALA A 486 -1.73 21.24 18.58
CA ALA A 486 -1.83 21.85 19.91
C ALA A 486 -3.25 22.34 20.30
N SER A 487 -4.14 22.56 19.33
CA SER A 487 -5.58 22.80 19.54
C SER A 487 -6.36 22.63 18.24
N ILE A 488 -7.38 21.77 18.24
CA ILE A 488 -8.36 21.65 17.14
C ILE A 488 -9.58 22.57 17.37
N PRO A 489 -10.10 23.28 16.34
CA PRO A 489 -11.21 24.23 16.51
C PRO A 489 -12.54 23.55 16.90
N TYR A 490 -12.80 22.37 16.34
CA TYR A 490 -14.04 21.62 16.51
C TYR A 490 -13.78 20.24 17.11
N THR A 491 -14.81 19.63 17.70
CA THR A 491 -14.71 18.27 18.21
C THR A 491 -14.66 17.30 17.03
N ILE A 492 -13.69 16.40 17.01
CA ILE A 492 -13.57 15.39 15.95
C ILE A 492 -14.05 14.06 16.54
N ARG A 493 -14.99 13.41 15.85
CA ARG A 493 -15.37 12.03 16.12
C ARG A 493 -14.86 11.14 14.99
N LEU A 494 -14.11 10.11 15.35
CA LEU A 494 -13.70 9.05 14.43
C LEU A 494 -14.66 7.88 14.60
N LEU A 495 -15.09 7.27 13.49
CA LEU A 495 -15.98 6.12 13.45
C LEU A 495 -15.46 5.10 12.44
N TRP A 496 -15.00 3.95 12.94
CA TRP A 496 -14.83 2.76 12.10
C TRP A 496 -16.13 1.96 12.13
N THR A 497 -16.75 1.78 10.97
CA THR A 497 -17.96 0.97 10.80
C THR A 497 -17.63 -0.48 10.47
N GLY A 498 -18.46 -1.39 10.97
CA GLY A 498 -18.37 -2.82 10.66
C GLY A 498 -19.70 -3.36 10.14
N ALA A 499 -19.62 -4.31 9.21
CA ALA A 499 -20.72 -4.77 8.35
C ALA A 499 -21.25 -3.69 7.39
N GLU A 500 -20.35 -2.86 6.84
CA GLU A 500 -20.63 -2.03 5.64
C GLU A 500 -20.97 -2.96 4.48
N GLU A 501 -20.06 -3.89 4.19
CA GLU A 501 -20.07 -4.70 2.97
C GLU A 501 -21.18 -5.77 2.95
N ASN A 502 -21.85 -5.91 4.10
CA ASN A 502 -23.07 -6.68 4.35
C ASN A 502 -24.35 -5.79 4.30
N GLY A 503 -24.30 -4.59 3.71
CA GLY A 503 -25.45 -3.75 3.38
C GLY A 503 -25.64 -2.47 4.20
N LEU A 504 -24.55 -1.83 4.64
CA LEU A 504 -24.45 -0.64 5.51
C LEU A 504 -24.95 -0.84 6.94
N ASN A 505 -24.86 -2.05 7.50
CA ASN A 505 -25.39 -2.29 8.84
C ASN A 505 -24.63 -1.49 9.92
N GLY A 506 -23.34 -1.21 9.69
CA GLY A 506 -22.50 -0.35 10.53
C GLY A 506 -23.07 1.05 10.71
N ALA A 507 -23.08 1.89 9.66
CA ALA A 507 -23.64 3.24 9.79
C ALA A 507 -25.16 3.25 9.99
N LEU A 508 -25.93 2.27 9.49
CA LEU A 508 -27.38 2.22 9.74
C LEU A 508 -27.71 2.04 11.22
N ASP A 509 -27.03 1.15 11.95
CA ASP A 509 -27.25 1.02 13.39
C ASP A 509 -26.59 2.16 14.17
N TYR A 510 -25.48 2.73 13.69
CA TYR A 510 -24.93 3.95 14.30
C TYR A 510 -25.91 5.13 14.21
N VAL A 511 -26.53 5.38 13.06
CA VAL A 511 -27.52 6.46 12.91
C VAL A 511 -28.85 6.14 13.63
N ALA A 512 -29.26 4.88 13.71
CA ALA A 512 -30.49 4.48 14.38
C ALA A 512 -30.38 4.38 15.92
N SER A 513 -29.20 4.04 16.44
CA SER A 513 -28.98 3.62 17.84
C SER A 513 -27.81 4.32 18.54
N GLY A 514 -26.78 4.75 17.80
CA GLY A 514 -25.52 5.31 18.32
C GLY A 514 -25.50 6.85 18.42
N LEU A 515 -26.02 7.55 17.40
CA LEU A 515 -26.24 9.00 17.45
C LEU A 515 -27.37 9.30 18.45
N THR A 516 -27.06 9.98 19.55
CA THR A 516 -28.11 10.46 20.45
C THR A 516 -28.78 11.70 19.88
N ASN A 517 -29.96 12.05 20.42
CA ASN A 517 -30.61 13.32 20.09
C ASN A 517 -29.76 14.56 20.38
N GLY A 518 -28.67 14.46 21.17
CA GLY A 518 -27.71 15.54 21.37
C GLY A 518 -26.60 15.58 20.31
N ASP A 519 -26.25 14.42 19.73
CA ASP A 519 -25.28 14.34 18.64
C ASP A 519 -25.88 14.83 17.32
N LEU A 520 -27.15 14.49 17.04
CA LEU A 520 -27.85 14.90 15.81
C LEU A 520 -27.97 16.42 15.62
N ASP A 521 -28.04 17.19 16.71
CA ASP A 521 -28.02 18.66 16.66
C ASP A 521 -26.59 19.23 16.53
N ASN A 522 -25.55 18.45 16.88
CA ASN A 522 -24.16 18.90 17.01
C ASN A 522 -23.23 18.45 15.86
N VAL A 523 -23.46 17.29 15.23
CA VAL A 523 -22.69 16.87 14.04
C VAL A 523 -23.06 17.78 12.87
N LYS A 524 -22.06 18.45 12.30
CA LYS A 524 -22.24 19.43 11.21
C LYS A 524 -21.72 18.96 9.85
N ALA A 525 -20.74 18.06 9.87
CA ALA A 525 -20.17 17.42 8.69
C ALA A 525 -19.98 15.93 8.94
N VAL A 526 -20.17 15.13 7.90
CA VAL A 526 -19.60 13.78 7.81
C VAL A 526 -18.63 13.74 6.65
N ILE A 527 -17.43 13.22 6.88
CA ILE A 527 -16.48 12.85 5.81
C ILE A 527 -16.37 11.33 5.83
N ASN A 528 -16.61 10.68 4.70
CA ASN A 528 -16.60 9.23 4.57
C ASN A 528 -15.51 8.82 3.58
N PHE A 529 -14.52 8.07 4.06
CA PHE A 529 -13.40 7.56 3.30
C PHE A 529 -13.68 6.12 2.90
N ASP A 530 -13.79 5.91 1.59
CA ASP A 530 -14.07 4.63 0.96
C ASP A 530 -13.29 4.60 -0.36
N THR A 531 -12.62 3.51 -0.69
CA THR A 531 -11.74 3.43 -1.86
C THR A 531 -10.61 4.48 -2.02
N VAL A 532 -10.10 5.11 -0.95
CA VAL A 532 -9.21 6.30 -1.02
C VAL A 532 -7.75 6.08 -1.50
N GLY A 533 -7.46 5.03 -2.27
CA GLY A 533 -6.14 4.84 -2.89
C GLY A 533 -6.13 3.75 -3.97
N GLY A 534 -5.59 4.06 -5.15
CA GLY A 534 -5.36 3.13 -6.27
C GLY A 534 -5.98 3.57 -7.60
N GLY A 535 -7.20 4.13 -7.58
CA GLY A 535 -7.90 4.60 -8.77
C GLY A 535 -7.21 5.80 -9.44
N ASP A 536 -7.59 6.11 -10.68
CA ASP A 536 -6.94 7.17 -11.47
C ASP A 536 -7.21 8.59 -10.95
N PHE A 537 -8.32 8.83 -10.25
CA PHE A 537 -8.71 10.14 -9.73
C PHE A 537 -9.35 10.04 -8.34
N LEU A 538 -8.98 10.96 -7.45
CA LEU A 538 -9.49 11.09 -6.10
C LEU A 538 -10.65 12.10 -6.08
N TYR A 539 -11.88 11.59 -6.14
CA TYR A 539 -13.09 12.40 -6.19
C TYR A 539 -13.67 12.65 -4.80
N VAL A 540 -14.29 13.82 -4.61
CA VAL A 540 -15.14 14.11 -3.45
C VAL A 540 -16.56 14.48 -3.89
N HIS A 541 -17.56 13.85 -3.27
CA HIS A 541 -18.97 13.93 -3.67
C HIS A 541 -19.87 14.44 -2.53
N SER A 542 -21.00 15.06 -2.89
CA SER A 542 -22.14 15.28 -2.01
C SER A 542 -23.22 14.22 -2.26
N ALA A 543 -24.23 14.11 -1.40
CA ALA A 543 -25.36 13.22 -1.67
C ALA A 543 -26.20 13.69 -2.87
N HIS A 544 -26.92 12.75 -3.51
CA HIS A 544 -27.69 12.98 -4.73
C HIS A 544 -28.95 13.84 -4.53
N GLU A 545 -29.25 14.77 -5.46
CA GLU A 545 -30.40 15.68 -5.32
C GLU A 545 -31.77 14.99 -5.49
N ASP A 546 -31.86 13.96 -6.33
CA ASP A 546 -33.05 13.09 -6.38
C ASP A 546 -33.02 12.10 -5.21
N TYR A 547 -33.94 12.30 -4.28
CA TYR A 547 -34.14 11.46 -3.09
C TYR A 547 -34.49 10.00 -3.40
N SER A 548 -34.99 9.67 -4.60
CA SER A 548 -35.33 8.28 -4.94
C SER A 548 -34.12 7.33 -4.89
N GLU A 549 -32.91 7.84 -5.17
CA GLU A 549 -31.64 7.11 -4.98
C GLU A 549 -31.36 6.77 -3.50
N TYR A 550 -31.93 7.53 -2.56
CA TYR A 550 -31.75 7.36 -1.12
C TYR A 550 -32.97 6.79 -0.39
N GLU A 551 -34.16 6.79 -1.01
CA GLU A 551 -35.42 6.41 -0.38
C GLU A 551 -35.35 5.03 0.29
N SER A 552 -34.74 4.05 -0.39
CA SER A 552 -34.60 2.69 0.13
C SER A 552 -33.69 2.58 1.36
N ARG A 553 -32.71 3.47 1.51
CA ARG A 553 -31.85 3.57 2.70
C ARG A 553 -32.55 4.33 3.81
N CYS A 554 -33.11 5.50 3.53
CA CYS A 554 -33.78 6.33 4.53
C CYS A 554 -34.98 5.59 5.16
N ALA A 555 -35.69 4.78 4.37
CA ALA A 555 -36.77 3.92 4.85
C ALA A 555 -36.32 2.85 5.88
N LYS A 556 -35.07 2.35 5.82
CA LYS A 556 -34.53 1.43 6.85
C LYS A 556 -34.45 2.11 8.23
N LEU A 557 -34.18 3.41 8.26
CA LEU A 557 -34.11 4.25 9.47
C LEU A 557 -35.49 4.76 9.92
N GLY A 558 -36.56 4.54 9.12
CA GLY A 558 -37.85 5.18 9.33
C GLY A 558 -37.87 6.68 8.99
N LEU A 559 -36.85 7.16 8.27
CA LEU A 559 -36.71 8.54 7.83
C LEU A 559 -37.35 8.75 6.44
N THR A 560 -37.45 10.01 6.02
CA THR A 560 -38.13 10.40 4.76
C THR A 560 -37.43 11.61 4.14
N ASN A 561 -37.82 12.00 2.93
CA ASN A 561 -37.29 13.20 2.25
C ASN A 561 -37.37 14.50 3.10
N ALA A 562 -38.27 14.55 4.09
CA ALA A 562 -38.40 15.70 4.99
C ALA A 562 -37.21 15.90 5.96
N THR A 563 -36.35 14.90 6.17
CA THR A 563 -35.08 15.05 6.92
C THR A 563 -33.87 15.17 6.01
N TYR A 564 -33.94 14.57 4.81
CA TYR A 564 -32.86 14.42 3.85
C TYR A 564 -32.17 15.73 3.43
N THR A 565 -30.85 15.67 3.26
CA THR A 565 -30.02 16.73 2.67
C THR A 565 -29.15 16.18 1.55
N PHE A 566 -28.93 17.03 0.55
CA PHE A 566 -27.97 16.84 -0.53
C PHE A 566 -26.98 18.03 -0.60
N ASP A 567 -26.90 18.82 0.49
CA ASP A 567 -26.14 20.07 0.51
C ASP A 567 -24.64 19.81 0.28
N PRO A 568 -24.02 20.46 -0.73
CA PRO A 568 -22.63 20.22 -1.09
C PRO A 568 -21.61 20.92 -0.18
N ILE A 569 -22.01 21.69 0.83
CA ILE A 569 -21.08 22.53 1.61
C ILE A 569 -19.84 21.81 2.16
N VAL A 570 -19.96 20.54 2.58
CA VAL A 570 -18.80 19.75 3.06
C VAL A 570 -17.89 19.33 1.91
N ARG A 571 -18.45 18.86 0.79
CA ARG A 571 -17.71 18.58 -0.45
C ARG A 571 -16.97 19.82 -0.93
N ASP A 572 -17.68 20.95 -1.03
CA ASP A 572 -17.14 22.19 -1.60
C ASP A 572 -16.04 22.80 -0.72
N GLN A 573 -16.13 22.65 0.61
CA GLN A 573 -15.06 23.06 1.53
C GLN A 573 -13.90 22.07 1.61
N LEU A 574 -14.10 20.78 1.32
CA LEU A 574 -12.99 19.82 1.13
C LEU A 574 -12.20 20.10 -0.15
N LEU A 575 -12.88 20.46 -1.25
CA LEU A 575 -12.23 20.92 -2.48
C LEU A 575 -11.37 22.17 -2.22
N GLU A 576 -11.93 23.15 -1.50
CA GLU A 576 -11.21 24.40 -1.19
C GLU A 576 -10.02 24.17 -0.22
N ALA A 577 -10.16 23.24 0.73
CA ALA A 577 -9.07 22.84 1.62
C ALA A 577 -7.94 22.12 0.86
N SER A 578 -8.25 21.09 0.07
CA SER A 578 -7.27 20.34 -0.73
C SER A 578 -6.52 21.26 -1.71
N ALA A 579 -7.24 22.12 -2.43
CA ALA A 579 -6.65 23.11 -3.35
C ALA A 579 -5.89 24.26 -2.65
N SER A 580 -5.87 24.32 -1.31
CA SER A 580 -5.07 25.27 -0.53
C SER A 580 -3.79 24.67 0.07
N THR A 581 -3.58 23.37 -0.09
CA THR A 581 -2.45 22.64 0.51
C THR A 581 -1.26 22.62 -0.45
N GLU A 582 -0.13 23.23 -0.08
CA GLU A 582 1.03 23.38 -0.99
C GLU A 582 1.85 22.09 -1.20
N SER A 583 1.61 21.03 -0.40
CA SER A 583 2.28 19.71 -0.47
C SER A 583 1.58 18.68 -1.36
N VAL A 584 0.31 18.89 -1.72
CA VAL A 584 -0.55 17.85 -2.32
C VAL A 584 -0.36 17.76 -3.84
N GLU A 585 -0.09 16.56 -4.36
CA GLU A 585 -0.04 16.32 -5.82
C GLU A 585 -1.43 15.97 -6.37
N HIS A 586 -2.16 15.05 -5.72
CA HIS A 586 -3.51 14.65 -6.11
C HIS A 586 -4.60 15.43 -5.36
N ILE A 587 -4.81 16.69 -5.74
CA ILE A 587 -5.92 17.48 -5.17
C ILE A 587 -7.28 16.80 -5.38
N PHE A 588 -8.18 16.92 -4.40
CA PHE A 588 -9.57 16.47 -4.52
C PHE A 588 -10.25 17.16 -5.71
N ILE A 589 -10.99 16.39 -6.52
CA ILE A 589 -11.77 16.92 -7.65
C ILE A 589 -13.23 16.45 -7.63
N ILE A 590 -14.04 17.00 -8.56
CA ILE A 590 -15.42 16.55 -8.84
C ILE A 590 -15.51 16.02 -10.26
N HIS A 591 -16.29 14.94 -10.44
CA HIS A 591 -16.64 14.47 -11.78
C HIS A 591 -17.62 15.47 -12.44
N PRO A 592 -17.56 15.64 -13.77
CA PRO A 592 -18.58 16.39 -14.50
C PRO A 592 -19.95 15.68 -14.49
N ASP A 593 -20.94 16.32 -15.09
CA ASP A 593 -22.32 15.82 -15.21
C ASP A 593 -22.39 14.59 -16.13
N PHE A 594 -22.86 13.44 -15.60
CA PHE A 594 -23.01 12.18 -16.32
C PHE A 594 -24.43 11.62 -16.20
N PRO A 595 -24.88 10.71 -17.11
CA PRO A 595 -26.25 10.19 -17.10
C PRO A 595 -26.60 9.42 -15.81
N GLY A 596 -27.31 10.07 -14.89
CA GLY A 596 -27.67 9.52 -13.57
C GLY A 596 -26.71 9.92 -12.44
N TYR A 597 -25.68 10.73 -12.73
CA TYR A 597 -24.68 11.18 -11.76
C TYR A 597 -24.42 12.69 -11.99
N PRO A 598 -25.23 13.59 -11.39
CA PRO A 598 -25.03 15.03 -11.48
C PRO A 598 -23.65 15.44 -10.93
N MET A 599 -23.10 16.52 -11.47
CA MET A 599 -21.73 16.99 -11.18
C MET A 599 -21.36 16.98 -9.68
N GLY A 600 -20.41 16.10 -9.32
CA GLY A 600 -19.92 15.91 -7.95
C GLY A 600 -20.94 15.36 -6.95
N GLN A 601 -21.94 14.59 -7.40
CA GLN A 601 -22.93 13.94 -6.54
C GLN A 601 -22.81 12.41 -6.59
N THR A 602 -23.06 11.74 -5.46
CA THR A 602 -23.03 10.28 -5.31
C THR A 602 -24.36 9.75 -4.78
N GLY A 603 -24.68 8.49 -5.11
CA GLY A 603 -25.86 7.79 -4.64
C GLY A 603 -25.65 7.09 -3.30
N SER A 604 -26.51 6.11 -2.99
CA SER A 604 -26.61 5.54 -1.64
C SER A 604 -25.94 4.17 -1.46
N TRP A 605 -24.78 3.96 -2.07
CA TRP A 605 -23.99 2.71 -1.94
C TRP A 605 -23.33 2.58 -0.57
N SER A 606 -22.49 3.56 -0.18
CA SER A 606 -21.61 3.53 1.01
C SER A 606 -22.19 4.19 2.28
N ASP A 607 -21.43 4.12 3.38
CA ASP A 607 -21.78 4.46 4.76
C ASP A 607 -21.99 5.97 5.02
N HIS A 608 -21.72 6.87 4.05
CA HIS A 608 -22.21 8.27 4.11
C HIS A 608 -23.74 8.34 4.09
N SER A 609 -24.39 7.37 3.45
CA SER A 609 -25.79 7.51 3.06
C SER A 609 -26.82 7.53 4.21
N PRO A 610 -26.64 6.82 5.35
CA PRO A 610 -27.47 6.99 6.53
C PRO A 610 -27.43 8.41 7.13
N PHE A 611 -26.30 9.12 7.04
CA PHE A 611 -26.14 10.47 7.58
C PHE A 611 -26.84 11.54 6.72
N ALA A 612 -26.76 11.41 5.40
CA ALA A 612 -27.55 12.24 4.47
C ALA A 612 -29.06 12.07 4.72
N CYS A 613 -29.53 10.85 4.99
CA CYS A 613 -30.91 10.57 5.42
C CYS A 613 -31.30 11.26 6.74
N ALA A 614 -30.38 11.33 7.70
CA ALA A 614 -30.57 12.07 8.97
C ALA A 614 -30.58 13.60 8.76
N GLY A 615 -30.08 14.08 7.62
CA GLY A 615 -30.05 15.49 7.26
C GLY A 615 -28.79 16.22 7.71
N ILE A 616 -27.66 15.50 7.76
CA ILE A 616 -26.31 15.99 8.01
C ILE A 616 -25.59 16.05 6.64
N PRO A 617 -24.95 17.17 6.25
CA PRO A 617 -24.16 17.26 5.02
C PRO A 617 -22.99 16.27 5.01
N ILE A 618 -22.65 15.77 3.82
CA ILE A 618 -21.61 14.75 3.63
C ILE A 618 -20.58 15.17 2.58
N GLY A 619 -19.33 14.78 2.80
CA GLY A 619 -18.29 14.65 1.78
C GLY A 619 -17.88 13.17 1.68
N TYR A 620 -18.18 12.53 0.56
CA TYR A 620 -17.78 11.14 0.28
C TYR A 620 -16.53 11.17 -0.59
N VAL A 621 -15.41 10.62 -0.13
CA VAL A 621 -14.12 10.61 -0.85
C VAL A 621 -13.86 9.21 -1.38
N GLU A 622 -13.64 9.08 -2.70
CA GLU A 622 -13.59 7.81 -3.44
C GLU A 622 -12.61 7.88 -4.64
N THR A 623 -11.85 6.81 -4.93
CA THR A 623 -11.02 6.73 -6.15
C THR A 623 -11.70 5.96 -7.29
N THR A 624 -12.10 6.70 -8.32
CA THR A 624 -12.86 6.19 -9.48
C THR A 624 -12.42 6.88 -10.77
N ASN A 625 -12.93 6.44 -11.94
CA ASN A 625 -12.67 7.13 -13.20
C ASN A 625 -13.93 7.21 -14.09
N PHE A 626 -14.78 8.21 -13.79
CA PHE A 626 -15.99 8.50 -14.56
C PHE A 626 -15.77 8.82 -16.04
N ASN A 627 -14.53 9.04 -16.52
CA ASN A 627 -14.26 9.28 -17.94
C ASN A 627 -14.29 7.99 -18.78
N ILE A 628 -14.30 6.82 -18.14
CA ILE A 628 -14.30 5.51 -18.81
C ILE A 628 -15.73 5.11 -19.18
N ASP A 629 -15.95 4.68 -20.42
CA ASP A 629 -17.17 3.95 -20.82
C ASP A 629 -17.07 2.50 -20.29
N GLY A 630 -17.26 2.36 -18.97
CA GLY A 630 -17.12 1.14 -18.18
C GLY A 630 -18.23 0.12 -18.39
N LEU A 631 -18.35 -0.87 -17.50
CA LEU A 631 -19.34 -1.96 -17.62
C LEU A 631 -20.77 -1.41 -17.76
N SER A 632 -21.16 -0.46 -16.91
CA SER A 632 -22.47 0.20 -16.93
C SER A 632 -22.42 1.60 -17.59
N HIS A 633 -21.41 1.83 -18.45
CA HIS A 633 -21.00 3.12 -19.00
C HIS A 633 -20.27 3.99 -17.96
N TYR A 634 -20.52 5.30 -17.92
CA TYR A 634 -19.81 6.28 -17.07
C TYR A 634 -20.31 6.22 -15.62
N ASP A 635 -20.02 5.12 -14.93
CA ASP A 635 -20.55 4.76 -13.61
C ASP A 635 -19.53 4.87 -12.46
N GLY A 636 -18.28 5.25 -12.76
CA GLY A 636 -17.18 5.35 -11.80
C GLY A 636 -16.51 4.01 -11.45
N TYR A 637 -17.26 2.91 -11.41
CA TYR A 637 -16.77 1.58 -11.03
C TYR A 637 -15.64 1.02 -11.91
N SER A 638 -15.51 1.48 -13.16
CA SER A 638 -14.25 1.37 -13.89
C SER A 638 -13.27 2.42 -13.36
N GLN A 639 -12.41 2.03 -12.43
CA GLN A 639 -11.54 2.94 -11.67
C GLN A 639 -10.22 3.29 -12.37
N THR A 640 -9.79 2.50 -13.37
CA THR A 640 -8.52 2.75 -14.06
C THR A 640 -8.46 2.39 -15.55
N VAL A 641 -7.68 3.16 -16.31
CA VAL A 641 -7.28 2.87 -17.70
C VAL A 641 -6.09 1.91 -17.83
N ASN A 642 -5.47 1.48 -16.72
CA ASN A 642 -4.27 0.64 -16.75
C ASN A 642 -4.52 -0.71 -17.47
N PRO A 643 -3.76 -1.05 -18.54
CA PRO A 643 -3.94 -2.29 -19.30
C PRO A 643 -3.93 -3.60 -18.49
N MET A 644 -3.32 -3.64 -17.30
CA MET A 644 -3.39 -4.81 -16.42
C MET A 644 -4.84 -5.15 -16.02
N MET A 645 -5.68 -4.13 -15.86
CA MET A 645 -7.08 -4.25 -15.43
C MET A 645 -8.07 -4.41 -16.59
N TRP A 646 -7.60 -4.68 -17.81
CA TRP A 646 -8.43 -4.93 -19.00
C TRP A 646 -8.01 -6.22 -19.72
N ASP A 647 -8.93 -6.83 -20.47
CA ASP A 647 -8.60 -7.84 -21.48
C ASP A 647 -8.18 -7.17 -22.79
N CYS A 648 -8.80 -6.04 -23.13
CA CYS A 648 -8.32 -5.11 -24.15
C CYS A 648 -8.94 -3.71 -23.97
N PHE A 649 -8.12 -2.72 -23.65
CA PHE A 649 -8.51 -1.31 -23.58
C PHE A 649 -8.30 -0.58 -24.92
N ASN A 650 -9.20 0.34 -25.26
CA ASN A 650 -9.13 1.21 -26.43
C ASN A 650 -9.06 2.67 -26.00
N GLU A 651 -7.84 3.21 -25.93
CA GLU A 651 -7.53 4.61 -25.59
C GLU A 651 -8.35 5.64 -26.40
N THR A 652 -8.71 5.34 -27.65
CA THR A 652 -9.47 6.28 -28.52
C THR A 652 -10.95 6.38 -28.14
N THR A 653 -11.50 5.39 -27.44
CA THR A 653 -12.90 5.41 -26.95
C THR A 653 -13.01 5.35 -25.42
N VAL A 654 -11.86 5.33 -24.72
CA VAL A 654 -11.74 5.17 -23.26
C VAL A 654 -12.61 4.01 -22.75
N SER A 655 -12.51 2.85 -23.42
CA SER A 655 -13.40 1.72 -23.16
C SER A 655 -12.87 0.38 -23.68
N ALA A 656 -13.58 -0.71 -23.38
CA ALA A 656 -13.27 -2.05 -23.87
C ALA A 656 -13.22 -2.13 -25.42
N CYS A 657 -12.15 -2.69 -25.99
CA CYS A 657 -12.04 -3.01 -27.42
C CYS A 657 -13.23 -3.85 -27.94
N ASN A 658 -13.78 -4.71 -27.07
CA ASN A 658 -15.02 -5.41 -27.31
C ASN A 658 -15.81 -5.63 -26.00
N ARG A 659 -16.81 -4.76 -25.77
CA ARG A 659 -17.79 -4.84 -24.66
C ARG A 659 -18.56 -6.18 -24.53
N THR A 660 -18.37 -7.15 -25.44
CA THR A 660 -18.99 -8.49 -25.37
C THR A 660 -18.02 -9.62 -25.01
N SER A 661 -16.74 -9.32 -24.84
CA SER A 661 -15.72 -10.30 -24.42
C SER A 661 -14.72 -9.79 -23.37
N GLU A 662 -14.84 -8.54 -22.96
CA GLU A 662 -14.14 -7.98 -21.81
C GLU A 662 -14.72 -8.55 -20.51
N THR A 663 -13.85 -8.89 -19.56
CA THR A 663 -14.22 -9.50 -18.27
C THR A 663 -13.71 -8.73 -17.06
N LYS A 664 -12.65 -7.92 -17.18
CA LYS A 664 -12.06 -7.16 -16.07
C LYS A 664 -12.58 -5.72 -15.96
N TRP A 665 -12.85 -5.08 -17.09
CA TRP A 665 -13.52 -3.77 -17.19
C TRP A 665 -12.83 -2.58 -16.50
N GLY A 666 -11.53 -2.62 -16.23
CA GLY A 666 -10.83 -1.54 -15.52
C GLY A 666 -11.26 -1.38 -14.06
N LYS A 667 -11.92 -2.40 -13.49
CA LYS A 667 -12.32 -2.44 -12.09
C LYS A 667 -11.13 -2.88 -11.23
N ILE A 668 -11.04 -2.31 -10.04
CA ILE A 668 -10.20 -2.85 -8.96
C ILE A 668 -11.14 -3.43 -7.89
N TRP A 669 -12.10 -2.62 -7.45
CA TRP A 669 -13.06 -2.91 -6.38
C TRP A 669 -13.80 -4.24 -6.57
N HIS A 670 -13.70 -5.09 -5.56
CA HIS A 670 -14.30 -6.42 -5.52
C HIS A 670 -13.85 -7.39 -6.63
N THR A 671 -12.61 -7.26 -7.10
CA THR A 671 -11.96 -8.18 -8.04
C THR A 671 -10.65 -8.75 -7.48
N GLU A 672 -10.04 -9.70 -8.18
CA GLU A 672 -8.70 -10.20 -7.86
C GLU A 672 -7.58 -9.13 -7.87
N PHE A 673 -7.84 -7.92 -8.38
CA PHE A 673 -6.89 -6.80 -8.43
C PHE A 673 -6.89 -5.90 -7.18
N ASP A 674 -7.83 -6.09 -6.26
CA ASP A 674 -8.04 -5.30 -5.02
C ASP A 674 -6.98 -5.63 -3.93
N ARG A 675 -5.75 -5.93 -4.32
CA ARG A 675 -4.67 -6.38 -3.41
C ARG A 675 -3.43 -5.50 -3.51
N LEU A 676 -2.78 -5.24 -2.38
CA LEU A 676 -1.67 -4.27 -2.29
C LEU A 676 -0.50 -4.67 -3.21
N ASP A 677 -0.19 -5.97 -3.29
CA ASP A 677 0.82 -6.52 -4.20
C ASP A 677 0.52 -6.22 -5.69
N VAL A 678 -0.76 -6.25 -6.07
CA VAL A 678 -1.20 -5.97 -7.45
C VAL A 678 -1.26 -4.48 -7.74
N LEU A 679 -1.67 -3.66 -6.77
CA LEU A 679 -1.71 -2.22 -6.98
C LEU A 679 -0.31 -1.59 -7.00
N GLU A 680 0.65 -2.09 -6.24
CA GLU A 680 2.04 -1.65 -6.36
C GLU A 680 2.73 -2.19 -7.63
N GLU A 681 2.38 -3.38 -8.14
CA GLU A 681 2.83 -3.82 -9.48
C GLU A 681 2.26 -2.91 -10.58
N ALA A 682 0.99 -2.51 -10.46
CA ALA A 682 0.28 -1.73 -11.46
C ALA A 682 0.55 -0.21 -11.39
N PHE A 683 0.80 0.31 -10.18
CA PHE A 683 0.88 1.74 -9.86
C PHE A 683 1.90 2.04 -8.73
N PRO A 684 3.20 1.71 -8.89
CA PRO A 684 4.19 1.87 -7.83
C PRO A 684 4.13 3.25 -7.14
N GLY A 685 3.93 3.27 -5.82
CA GLY A 685 3.86 4.49 -4.99
C GLY A 685 2.48 5.16 -4.92
N ARG A 686 1.59 4.95 -5.90
CA ARG A 686 0.31 5.68 -6.01
C ARG A 686 -0.56 5.53 -4.75
N VAL A 687 -0.60 4.35 -4.15
CA VAL A 687 -1.46 4.09 -2.99
C VAL A 687 -0.95 4.84 -1.75
N GLN A 688 0.37 4.94 -1.58
CA GLN A 688 1.01 5.77 -0.55
C GLN A 688 0.76 7.26 -0.79
N GLU A 689 0.98 7.75 -2.01
CA GLU A 689 0.76 9.15 -2.42
C GLU A 689 -0.69 9.59 -2.14
N GLN A 690 -1.68 8.85 -2.66
CA GLN A 690 -3.10 9.20 -2.53
C GLN A 690 -3.60 9.12 -1.07
N LEU A 691 -3.03 8.23 -0.25
CA LEU A 691 -3.28 8.21 1.19
C LEU A 691 -2.73 9.46 1.88
N GLY A 692 -1.49 9.86 1.55
CA GLY A 692 -0.87 11.10 2.04
C GLY A 692 -1.69 12.33 1.66
N ASP A 693 -1.97 12.49 0.37
CA ASP A 693 -2.77 13.60 -0.20
C ASP A 693 -4.16 13.71 0.45
N THR A 694 -4.80 12.56 0.73
CA THR A 694 -6.09 12.50 1.45
C THR A 694 -5.95 12.99 2.90
N VAL A 695 -4.92 12.54 3.62
CA VAL A 695 -4.69 12.94 5.02
C VAL A 695 -4.35 14.42 5.13
N ASP A 696 -3.43 14.93 4.30
CA ASP A 696 -3.03 16.35 4.27
C ASP A 696 -4.24 17.26 3.96
N SER A 697 -5.02 16.93 2.91
CA SER A 697 -6.23 17.67 2.54
C SER A 697 -7.26 17.74 3.68
N VAL A 698 -7.39 16.66 4.46
CA VAL A 698 -8.34 16.58 5.58
C VAL A 698 -7.79 17.27 6.83
N ILE A 699 -6.49 17.21 7.13
CA ILE A 699 -5.87 18.01 8.19
C ILE A 699 -6.09 19.50 7.92
N THR A 700 -5.88 19.95 6.67
CA THR A 700 -6.12 21.33 6.24
C THR A 700 -7.59 21.74 6.45
N PHE A 701 -8.55 20.88 6.10
CA PHE A 701 -9.99 21.10 6.35
C PHE A 701 -10.32 21.19 7.86
N LEU A 702 -9.72 20.33 8.69
CA LEU A 702 -9.99 20.22 10.13
C LEU A 702 -9.39 21.33 10.97
N THR A 703 -8.29 21.95 10.50
CA THR A 703 -7.51 22.94 11.26
C THR A 703 -7.64 24.37 10.74
N GLY A 704 -8.01 24.56 9.47
CA GLY A 704 -8.29 25.86 8.87
C GLY A 704 -9.74 26.35 9.06
N ASP A 705 -10.04 27.52 8.48
CA ASP A 705 -11.34 28.21 8.59
C ASP A 705 -12.48 27.52 7.81
N PHE A 706 -12.21 26.42 7.09
CA PHE A 706 -13.18 25.70 6.25
C PHE A 706 -14.39 25.18 7.05
N MET A 707 -14.14 24.68 8.27
CA MET A 707 -15.22 24.17 9.11
C MET A 707 -16.10 25.30 9.68
N ASP A 708 -15.58 26.51 9.88
CA ASP A 708 -16.39 27.68 10.27
C ASP A 708 -17.47 27.98 9.20
N ALA A 709 -17.14 27.81 7.91
CA ALA A 709 -18.09 27.99 6.81
C ALA A 709 -19.20 26.93 6.81
N VAL A 710 -18.86 25.65 7.08
CA VAL A 710 -19.84 24.57 7.24
C VAL A 710 -20.77 24.83 8.44
N VAL A 711 -20.22 25.28 9.57
CA VAL A 711 -20.99 25.58 10.79
C VAL A 711 -21.90 26.81 10.61
N ALA A 712 -21.51 27.76 9.76
CA ALA A 712 -22.28 28.96 9.46
C ALA A 712 -23.40 28.76 8.40
N ALA A 713 -23.42 27.63 7.68
CA ALA A 713 -24.34 27.40 6.57
C ALA A 713 -25.78 27.05 7.01
N GLU A 714 -26.78 27.61 6.31
CA GLU A 714 -28.17 27.15 6.39
C GLU A 714 -28.37 25.90 5.51
N VAL A 715 -28.08 24.71 6.06
CA VAL A 715 -28.10 23.43 5.35
C VAL A 715 -29.36 23.20 4.52
N SER A 716 -29.17 23.04 3.21
CA SER A 716 -30.21 22.76 2.22
C SER A 716 -30.85 21.39 2.46
N LYS A 717 -32.13 21.37 2.84
CA LYS A 717 -32.92 20.15 2.92
C LYS A 717 -33.86 20.06 1.74
N ASN A 718 -34.18 18.84 1.30
CA ASN A 718 -35.04 18.63 0.13
C ASN A 718 -36.50 18.97 0.48
N THR A 719 -36.83 20.26 0.38
CA THR A 719 -38.15 20.77 0.75
C THR A 719 -39.20 20.39 -0.29
N VAL A 720 -39.91 19.29 -0.04
CA VAL A 720 -41.17 18.99 -0.73
C VAL A 720 -42.15 20.14 -0.50
N VAL A 721 -42.33 20.99 -1.51
CA VAL A 721 -43.47 21.90 -1.57
C VAL A 721 -44.72 21.03 -1.64
N ALA A 722 -45.43 20.95 -0.52
CA ALA A 722 -46.68 20.21 -0.43
C ALA A 722 -47.76 20.92 -1.26
N ASP A 723 -47.81 20.61 -2.57
CA ASP A 723 -48.89 21.04 -3.45
C ASP A 723 -50.20 20.35 -3.04
N THR A 724 -50.93 20.99 -2.15
CA THR A 724 -52.27 20.55 -1.72
C THR A 724 -53.33 20.90 -2.77
N SER A 725 -53.13 20.47 -4.02
CA SER A 725 -54.11 20.52 -5.11
C SER A 725 -54.58 19.11 -5.53
N MET A 726 -55.13 18.35 -4.58
CA MET A 726 -55.98 17.22 -4.91
C MET A 726 -57.15 17.66 -5.80
N ASP A 727 -57.17 17.19 -7.05
CA ASP A 727 -58.43 16.91 -7.76
C ASP A 727 -58.34 15.52 -8.42
N THR A 728 -59.49 14.85 -8.58
CA THR A 728 -59.55 13.38 -8.66
C THR A 728 -60.23 12.85 -9.92
N ALA A 729 -59.48 12.18 -10.80
CA ALA A 729 -59.93 11.19 -11.79
C ALA A 729 -58.73 10.68 -12.62
N SER A 730 -58.68 9.50 -13.23
CA SER A 730 -59.32 8.18 -13.03
C SER A 730 -58.78 7.25 -14.13
N GLU A 731 -58.70 5.93 -13.90
CA GLU A 731 -58.15 4.94 -14.85
C GLU A 731 -58.75 4.97 -16.28
N ALA A 732 -57.90 4.82 -17.30
CA ALA A 732 -58.23 4.20 -18.60
C ALA A 732 -56.96 3.85 -19.39
N GLU A 733 -56.87 2.62 -19.91
CA GLU A 733 -55.85 2.18 -20.90
C GLU A 733 -56.24 2.58 -22.33
N VAL A 734 -55.28 2.51 -23.29
CA VAL A 734 -55.37 1.82 -24.62
C VAL A 734 -54.31 2.36 -25.61
N ASP A 735 -53.20 1.63 -25.72
CA ASP A 735 -52.64 0.93 -26.91
C ASP A 735 -52.42 1.60 -28.31
N THR A 736 -51.47 1.00 -29.05
CA THR A 736 -51.20 1.00 -30.52
C THR A 736 -50.23 2.00 -31.21
N ASP A 737 -49.07 1.45 -31.59
CA ASP A 737 -48.39 1.47 -32.92
C ASP A 737 -47.72 2.72 -33.56
N PHE A 738 -46.39 2.59 -33.72
CA PHE A 738 -45.62 2.60 -34.98
C PHE A 738 -46.03 3.53 -36.15
N ALA A 739 -45.14 4.45 -36.57
CA ALA A 739 -44.13 4.18 -37.65
C ALA A 739 -43.46 5.43 -38.31
N SER A 740 -42.12 5.37 -38.43
CA SER A 740 -41.27 5.80 -39.57
C SER A 740 -41.34 7.22 -40.20
N ALA A 741 -40.26 8.00 -39.96
CA ALA A 741 -39.21 8.37 -40.96
C ALA A 741 -39.24 9.67 -41.82
N THR A 742 -38.01 10.11 -42.10
CA THR A 742 -37.46 10.97 -43.18
C THR A 742 -37.55 12.51 -43.13
N ASP A 743 -36.41 13.09 -43.53
CA ASP A 743 -35.98 14.49 -43.54
C ASP A 743 -36.74 15.43 -44.50
N ILE A 744 -36.57 16.76 -44.31
CA ILE A 744 -35.92 17.64 -45.33
C ILE A 744 -35.76 19.11 -44.84
N ASP A 745 -34.54 19.64 -45.07
CA ASP A 745 -34.05 21.02 -45.27
C ASP A 745 -34.57 22.27 -44.52
N ALA A 746 -33.61 23.17 -44.27
CA ALA A 746 -33.74 24.45 -43.58
C ALA A 746 -34.31 25.62 -44.43
N VAL A 747 -34.77 26.67 -43.73
CA VAL A 747 -35.06 28.02 -44.28
C VAL A 747 -34.49 29.07 -43.33
N THR A 748 -34.00 30.20 -43.86
CA THR A 748 -33.19 31.22 -43.16
C THR A 748 -33.96 32.48 -42.75
N ASP A 749 -33.35 33.23 -41.81
CA ASP A 749 -33.45 34.67 -41.54
C ASP A 749 -34.81 35.34 -41.19
N ASN A 750 -34.85 36.01 -40.02
CA ASN A 750 -34.70 37.48 -40.04
C ASN A 750 -34.36 38.11 -38.67
N VAL A 751 -33.90 39.38 -38.69
CA VAL A 751 -33.46 40.17 -37.53
C VAL A 751 -34.02 41.61 -37.60
N GLU A 752 -34.52 42.15 -36.48
CA GLU A 752 -34.61 43.59 -36.11
C GLU A 752 -34.80 43.63 -34.56
N SER A 753 -33.99 44.28 -33.72
CA SER A 753 -33.70 45.73 -33.53
C SER A 753 -34.92 46.52 -32.98
N THR A 754 -34.87 47.45 -32.02
CA THR A 754 -33.87 48.50 -31.72
C THR A 754 -34.00 49.13 -30.30
N ALA A 755 -32.93 49.85 -29.87
CA ALA A 755 -32.89 51.10 -29.04
C ALA A 755 -33.49 51.13 -27.60
N VAL A 756 -32.78 51.53 -26.53
CA VAL A 756 -31.93 52.72 -26.21
C VAL A 756 -32.71 53.98 -25.80
N VAL A 757 -32.45 54.46 -24.57
CA VAL A 757 -32.57 55.86 -24.11
C VAL A 757 -31.33 56.17 -23.24
N ASP A 758 -30.94 57.45 -23.20
CA ASP A 758 -29.67 58.00 -22.72
C ASP A 758 -29.92 59.16 -21.73
N THR A 759 -28.92 59.54 -20.90
CA THR A 759 -28.42 60.92 -20.64
C THR A 759 -27.66 61.08 -19.31
N ASP A 760 -26.41 61.56 -19.42
CA ASP A 760 -25.74 62.65 -18.66
C ASP A 760 -25.56 62.61 -17.12
N ALA A 761 -24.48 63.16 -16.53
CA ALA A 761 -23.15 63.57 -17.01
C ALA A 761 -22.26 64.05 -15.82
N ALA A 762 -20.95 64.23 -16.09
CA ALA A 762 -19.98 65.09 -15.36
C ALA A 762 -19.47 64.62 -13.97
N ASP A 763 -18.24 64.96 -13.53
CA ASP A 763 -17.00 65.40 -14.22
C ASP A 763 -15.86 65.48 -13.17
N ASP A 764 -14.70 64.88 -13.40
CA ASP A 764 -13.37 65.49 -13.15
C ASP A 764 -12.24 64.61 -13.74
N THR A 765 -11.05 65.19 -13.95
CA THR A 765 -9.92 64.55 -14.65
C THR A 765 -8.61 64.59 -13.84
N ASP A 766 -7.81 63.51 -13.85
CA ASP A 766 -6.41 63.60 -14.30
C ASP A 766 -5.66 62.25 -14.36
N MET A 767 -4.93 62.05 -15.47
CA MET A 767 -3.75 61.18 -15.56
C MET A 767 -2.80 61.72 -16.65
N PRO A 768 -1.56 62.11 -16.31
CA PRO A 768 -0.50 62.36 -17.29
C PRO A 768 0.63 61.33 -17.18
N ALA A 769 1.19 60.92 -18.32
CA ALA A 769 2.42 60.13 -18.41
C ALA A 769 3.52 60.94 -19.12
N ALA A 770 4.73 61.01 -18.54
CA ALA A 770 5.94 61.61 -19.13
C ALA A 770 7.20 61.14 -18.33
N THR A 771 8.13 60.36 -18.93
CA THR A 771 9.38 60.75 -19.65
C THR A 771 10.64 60.89 -18.77
N ASP A 772 11.80 60.78 -19.44
CA ASP A 772 13.20 60.94 -18.99
C ASP A 772 13.68 59.87 -17.98
N THR A 773 14.66 58.99 -18.27
CA THR A 773 16.04 59.10 -18.81
C THR A 773 17.08 59.66 -17.84
N ASP A 774 18.05 58.83 -17.48
CA ASP A 774 19.46 59.17 -17.68
C ASP A 774 20.29 57.88 -17.85
N ALA A 775 21.51 57.97 -18.39
CA ALA A 775 22.39 56.84 -18.72
C ALA A 775 23.77 56.96 -18.05
N VAL A 776 24.67 55.98 -18.24
CA VAL A 776 26.13 56.14 -18.52
C VAL A 776 26.88 54.78 -18.51
N THR A 777 27.29 54.33 -19.70
CA THR A 777 28.53 53.61 -20.14
C THR A 777 29.22 52.55 -19.24
N ASP A 778 29.80 51.45 -19.73
CA ASP A 778 29.89 50.74 -21.04
C ASP A 778 30.16 49.23 -20.68
N LEU A 779 31.04 48.33 -21.19
CA LEU A 779 32.03 48.28 -22.29
C LEU A 779 32.51 46.81 -22.52
N VAL A 780 32.67 46.21 -23.72
CA VAL A 780 31.99 46.31 -25.03
C VAL A 780 32.48 45.14 -25.93
N VAL A 781 31.62 44.54 -26.79
CA VAL A 781 31.96 43.69 -27.98
C VAL A 781 32.56 42.27 -27.65
N ASP A 782 32.33 41.18 -28.40
CA ASP A 782 31.93 41.00 -29.83
C ASP A 782 30.88 39.89 -30.08
N THR A 783 30.37 39.85 -31.32
CA THR A 783 29.50 38.81 -31.90
C THR A 783 29.90 38.51 -33.33
N ASP A 784 29.91 37.25 -33.76
CA ASP A 784 29.90 36.90 -35.19
C ASP A 784 28.98 35.69 -35.45
N ALA A 785 28.45 35.58 -36.67
CA ALA A 785 27.25 34.79 -36.96
C ALA A 785 27.25 34.13 -38.36
N ALA A 786 26.11 33.51 -38.71
CA ALA A 786 25.79 32.70 -39.90
C ALA A 786 26.39 31.27 -39.88
N ASP A 787 25.66 30.18 -40.16
CA ASP A 787 24.54 29.88 -41.09
C ASP A 787 25.00 29.67 -42.54
N ASP A 788 24.96 28.40 -43.02
CA ASP A 788 24.33 28.03 -44.32
C ASP A 788 24.34 26.50 -44.60
N THR A 789 23.22 25.99 -45.10
CA THR A 789 23.03 24.78 -45.97
C THR A 789 23.47 23.35 -45.57
N ASP A 790 22.46 22.48 -45.48
CA ASP A 790 22.42 21.10 -46.06
C ASP A 790 21.70 21.20 -47.46
N PRO A 791 21.35 20.15 -48.27
CA PRO A 791 21.50 18.70 -48.11
C PRO A 791 21.99 17.91 -49.36
N VAL A 792 22.27 16.60 -49.21
CA VAL A 792 22.25 15.60 -50.31
C VAL A 792 21.64 14.26 -49.84
N ILE A 793 20.77 13.68 -50.69
CA ILE A 793 20.16 12.35 -50.52
C ILE A 793 20.91 11.33 -51.40
N ASP A 794 21.11 10.09 -50.90
CA ASP A 794 21.13 8.90 -51.76
C ASP A 794 20.50 7.68 -51.05
N THR A 795 20.46 6.52 -51.71
CA THR A 795 19.28 5.64 -51.70
C THR A 795 19.51 4.17 -51.29
N ILE A 796 18.40 3.53 -50.90
CA ILE A 796 18.27 2.12 -50.49
C ILE A 796 18.59 1.15 -51.65
N PRO A 797 19.01 -0.10 -51.35
CA PRO A 797 18.13 -1.19 -51.77
C PRO A 797 17.93 -2.30 -50.71
N VAL A 798 16.70 -2.81 -50.64
CA VAL A 798 16.34 -4.06 -49.94
C VAL A 798 16.60 -5.26 -50.87
N ALA A 799 17.06 -6.38 -50.32
CA ALA A 799 17.01 -7.69 -50.97
C ALA A 799 16.75 -8.79 -49.92
N THR A 800 15.99 -9.81 -50.32
CA THR A 800 15.71 -11.02 -49.53
C THR A 800 16.77 -12.09 -49.76
N ASP A 801 16.81 -13.13 -48.91
CA ASP A 801 16.37 -14.47 -49.33
C ASP A 801 16.38 -15.49 -48.17
N THR A 802 15.58 -16.54 -48.33
CA THR A 802 15.45 -17.67 -47.40
C THR A 802 16.01 -18.94 -48.02
N GLU A 803 16.76 -19.77 -47.28
CA GLU A 803 16.86 -21.20 -47.62
C GLU A 803 17.10 -22.09 -46.40
N THR A 804 16.54 -23.31 -46.42
CA THR A 804 16.62 -24.31 -45.34
C THR A 804 17.48 -25.51 -45.74
N ALA A 805 18.37 -25.94 -44.85
CA ALA A 805 19.12 -27.19 -44.97
C ALA A 805 19.19 -27.93 -43.61
N ALA A 806 19.50 -29.23 -43.62
CA ALA A 806 19.17 -30.15 -42.52
C ALA A 806 20.39 -30.82 -41.84
N ILE A 807 20.07 -31.52 -40.74
CA ILE A 807 20.91 -32.32 -39.82
C ILE A 807 21.89 -33.30 -40.51
N PRO A 808 22.95 -33.73 -39.80
CA PRO A 808 22.88 -35.06 -39.17
C PRO A 808 23.43 -35.14 -37.73
N ASP A 809 23.00 -36.18 -37.01
CA ASP A 809 23.34 -36.49 -35.62
C ASP A 809 24.78 -37.02 -35.43
N VAL A 810 25.38 -36.77 -34.25
CA VAL A 810 26.42 -37.63 -33.64
C VAL A 810 26.26 -37.66 -32.11
N GLU A 811 25.94 -38.87 -31.62
CA GLU A 811 26.33 -39.53 -30.36
C GLU A 811 26.87 -38.70 -29.17
N SER A 812 26.24 -38.90 -28.00
CA SER A 812 26.82 -38.67 -26.66
C SER A 812 26.98 -40.01 -25.93
N GLU A 813 28.20 -40.44 -25.63
CA GLU A 813 28.47 -41.64 -24.83
C GLU A 813 28.46 -41.34 -23.31
N GLU A 814 28.13 -42.34 -22.50
CA GLU A 814 28.27 -42.34 -21.04
C GLU A 814 29.72 -42.71 -20.63
N ASP A 815 30.21 -42.13 -19.53
CA ASP A 815 31.04 -42.75 -18.47
C ASP A 815 31.86 -41.66 -17.72
N ALA A 816 32.30 -41.80 -16.46
CA ALA A 816 31.87 -42.53 -15.26
C ALA A 816 32.94 -42.30 -14.15
N ASP A 817 32.64 -42.69 -12.90
CA ASP A 817 33.62 -43.03 -11.83
C ASP A 817 34.55 -41.92 -11.25
N THR A 818 34.93 -41.91 -9.95
CA THR A 818 34.35 -42.52 -8.72
C THR A 818 34.95 -41.86 -7.47
N THR A 819 34.20 -41.88 -6.36
CA THR A 819 34.56 -42.31 -4.97
C THR A 819 33.61 -41.61 -3.98
N ALA A 820 32.75 -42.25 -3.17
CA ALA A 820 32.90 -43.40 -2.25
C ALA A 820 33.76 -43.04 -1.00
N GLU A 821 33.39 -43.38 0.24
CA GLU A 821 32.36 -44.32 0.73
C GLU A 821 32.02 -44.10 2.22
N ALA A 822 30.75 -44.28 2.64
CA ALA A 822 30.35 -44.77 3.99
C ALA A 822 28.81 -44.93 4.07
N ASN A 823 28.29 -46.11 4.46
CA ASN A 823 26.84 -46.38 4.47
C ASN A 823 26.43 -47.48 5.47
N THR A 824 25.36 -47.27 6.25
CA THR A 824 24.55 -48.29 6.96
C THR A 824 23.15 -47.73 7.27
N GLY A 825 22.02 -48.40 6.98
CA GLY A 825 21.84 -49.66 6.26
C GLY A 825 20.36 -50.03 6.05
N GLU A 826 20.12 -50.90 5.07
CA GLU A 826 18.81 -51.40 4.57
C GLU A 826 18.21 -52.54 5.45
N PRO A 827 16.97 -53.07 5.25
CA PRO A 827 16.38 -53.55 3.96
C PRO A 827 14.86 -53.24 3.74
N ALA A 828 14.18 -53.67 2.65
CA ALA A 828 14.46 -53.89 1.21
C ALA A 828 13.18 -54.54 0.58
N ASP A 829 13.20 -54.81 -0.74
CA ASP A 829 12.32 -55.74 -1.51
C ASP A 829 10.82 -55.36 -1.73
N THR A 830 10.19 -55.52 -2.90
CA THR A 830 10.64 -55.92 -4.27
C THR A 830 9.55 -55.60 -5.33
N GLU A 831 9.95 -55.39 -6.60
CA GLU A 831 9.20 -55.60 -7.88
C GLU A 831 7.85 -54.84 -8.10
N GLY A 832 7.47 -54.39 -9.30
CA GLY A 832 8.13 -54.38 -10.63
C GLY A 832 7.10 -54.41 -11.79
N GLY A 833 7.18 -53.52 -12.78
CA GLY A 833 6.24 -53.51 -13.92
C GLY A 833 6.43 -52.37 -14.94
N ASP A 834 6.59 -52.72 -16.21
CA ASP A 834 7.03 -51.87 -17.34
C ASP A 834 5.88 -51.19 -18.13
N SER A 835 6.26 -50.21 -18.96
CA SER A 835 5.66 -49.77 -20.24
C SER A 835 4.60 -48.63 -20.29
N GLY A 836 4.86 -47.69 -21.20
CA GLY A 836 3.87 -47.10 -22.13
C GLY A 836 3.09 -45.85 -21.70
N GLY A 837 3.40 -44.69 -22.29
CA GLY A 837 2.62 -43.45 -22.11
C GLY A 837 1.79 -43.06 -23.33
N LEU A 838 0.63 -42.41 -23.11
CA LEU A 838 0.08 -41.32 -23.94
C LEU A 838 -1.24 -40.72 -23.38
N SER A 839 -1.35 -39.39 -23.47
CA SER A 839 -2.57 -38.55 -23.50
C SER A 839 -3.62 -38.61 -22.36
N THR A 840 -3.76 -37.47 -21.67
CA THR A 840 -5.03 -36.85 -21.20
C THR A 840 -6.20 -37.76 -20.80
N GLY A 841 -6.38 -37.97 -19.49
CA GLY A 841 -7.60 -38.51 -18.89
C GLY A 841 -7.80 -37.97 -17.47
N GLY A 842 -8.99 -37.45 -17.16
CA GLY A 842 -9.25 -36.74 -15.89
C GLY A 842 -9.29 -37.64 -14.66
N ILE A 843 -8.71 -37.18 -13.55
CA ILE A 843 -8.64 -37.89 -12.27
C ILE A 843 -10.05 -38.07 -11.68
N ILE A 844 -10.34 -39.29 -11.22
CA ILE A 844 -11.53 -39.60 -10.39
C ILE A 844 -11.04 -39.84 -8.97
N GLY A 845 -11.22 -38.87 -8.08
CA GLY A 845 -10.96 -39.03 -6.66
C GLY A 845 -11.95 -40.02 -6.03
N ILE A 846 -11.43 -41.05 -5.35
CA ILE A 846 -12.20 -41.97 -4.51
C ILE A 846 -11.82 -41.69 -3.06
N ILE A 847 -12.76 -41.18 -2.27
CA ILE A 847 -12.61 -41.06 -0.82
C ILE A 847 -13.26 -42.29 -0.17
N ALA A 848 -12.49 -43.03 0.63
CA ALA A 848 -12.95 -44.19 1.39
C ALA A 848 -12.70 -43.96 2.88
N ALA A 849 -13.77 -43.75 3.65
CA ALA A 849 -13.70 -43.66 5.11
C ALA A 849 -13.87 -45.06 5.73
N VAL A 850 -12.96 -45.46 6.61
CA VAL A 850 -13.00 -46.73 7.34
C VAL A 850 -13.29 -46.45 8.81
N LEU A 851 -14.49 -46.80 9.28
CA LEU A 851 -14.85 -46.70 10.70
C LEU A 851 -14.62 -48.06 11.37
N VAL A 852 -13.80 -48.09 12.43
CA VAL A 852 -13.55 -49.31 13.23
C VAL A 852 -14.13 -49.12 14.63
N VAL A 853 -15.25 -49.78 14.91
CA VAL A 853 -15.87 -49.82 16.23
C VAL A 853 -16.17 -51.27 16.60
N GLY A 854 -15.70 -51.73 17.77
CA GLY A 854 -16.30 -52.85 18.48
C GLY A 854 -16.40 -54.21 17.75
N GLY A 855 -15.45 -54.57 16.87
CA GLY A 855 -15.34 -55.94 16.33
C GLY A 855 -16.01 -56.19 14.97
N GLY A 856 -16.45 -55.15 14.26
CA GLY A 856 -16.85 -55.24 12.85
C GLY A 856 -16.51 -53.96 12.10
N ALA A 857 -15.99 -54.07 10.88
CA ALA A 857 -15.75 -52.93 10.00
C ALA A 857 -16.83 -52.87 8.90
N ALA A 858 -17.30 -51.66 8.60
CA ALA A 858 -18.17 -51.37 7.47
C ALA A 858 -17.51 -50.28 6.62
N VAL A 859 -17.60 -50.41 5.29
CA VAL A 859 -17.01 -49.47 4.33
C VAL A 859 -18.11 -48.98 3.41
N PHE A 860 -18.21 -47.65 3.26
CA PHE A 860 -19.13 -46.99 2.34
C PHE A 860 -18.37 -46.40 1.16
N PHE A 861 -18.99 -46.43 -0.02
CA PHE A 861 -18.44 -45.84 -1.25
C PHE A 861 -19.44 -44.82 -1.82
N ILE A 862 -18.95 -43.63 -2.17
CA ILE A 862 -19.73 -42.59 -2.85
C ILE A 862 -19.28 -42.55 -4.32
N TYR A 863 -20.22 -42.57 -5.27
CA TYR A 863 -19.95 -42.56 -6.72
C TYR A 863 -20.46 -41.26 -7.37
N ARG A 864 -19.57 -40.50 -8.02
CA ARG A 864 -19.93 -39.29 -8.79
C ARG A 864 -20.20 -39.66 -10.26
N LYS A 865 -21.46 -39.69 -10.68
CA LYS A 865 -21.88 -40.10 -12.04
C LYS A 865 -22.16 -38.89 -12.95
N LYS A 866 -21.23 -38.54 -13.85
CA LYS A 866 -21.50 -37.58 -14.93
C LYS A 866 -22.54 -38.16 -15.91
N GLN A 867 -23.58 -37.40 -16.26
CA GLN A 867 -24.46 -37.66 -17.41
C GLN A 867 -24.59 -36.39 -18.28
N LYS A 868 -24.50 -36.55 -19.60
CA LYS A 868 -24.85 -35.51 -20.58
C LYS A 868 -26.22 -35.83 -21.20
N ARG A 869 -27.13 -34.85 -21.13
CA ARG A 869 -28.39 -34.63 -21.89
C ARG A 869 -29.38 -35.80 -22.12
N SER A 870 -30.63 -35.51 -21.76
CA SER A 870 -31.90 -35.98 -22.39
C SER A 870 -32.25 -37.48 -22.34
N TYR A 871 -33.33 -37.82 -21.63
CA TYR A 871 -34.59 -38.22 -22.28
C TYR A 871 -35.79 -38.15 -21.30
N THR A 872 -37.01 -38.27 -21.84
CA THR A 872 -38.29 -38.10 -21.15
C THR A 872 -38.72 -39.30 -20.31
N THR A 873 -39.32 -39.02 -19.13
CA THR A 873 -40.38 -39.80 -18.45
C THR A 873 -40.35 -41.34 -18.49
N GLU A 874 -40.08 -41.99 -17.35
CA GLU A 874 -41.02 -43.01 -16.82
C GLU A 874 -40.79 -43.34 -15.33
N SER A 875 -41.58 -44.29 -14.80
CA SER A 875 -41.96 -44.46 -13.40
C SER A 875 -40.90 -45.01 -12.41
N THR A 876 -40.93 -44.45 -11.20
CA THR A 876 -40.71 -45.09 -9.87
C THR A 876 -40.09 -46.50 -9.78
N THR A 877 -39.01 -46.63 -9.01
CA THR A 877 -38.92 -47.65 -7.94
C THR A 877 -37.87 -47.26 -6.89
N ASN A 878 -38.04 -47.76 -5.66
CA ASN A 878 -37.29 -47.30 -4.48
C ASN A 878 -35.80 -47.71 -4.49
N LEU A 879 -34.96 -46.83 -3.93
CA LEU A 879 -33.95 -47.21 -2.93
C LEU A 879 -33.69 -46.02 -1.99
#